data_AF-A0A5D0IKL3-F1
#
_entry.id   AF-A0A5D0IKL3-F1
#
_cell.length_a   1.000
_cell.length_b   1.000
_cell.length_c   1.000
_cell.angle_alpha   90.00
_cell.angle_beta   90.00
_cell.angle_gamma   90.00
#
_symmetry.space_group_name_H-M   'P 1'
#
loop_
_entity.id
_entity.type
_entity.pdbx_description
1 polymer ?
#
loop_
_entity_poly.entity_id
_entity_poly.type
_entity_poly.pdbx_seq_one_letter_code
_entity_poly.pdbx_strand_id
1 'polypeptide(L)'
;MKKIMKTFKYISVLILALAFIGCEEDDVVLPKVIAGFTYTVDIDNGVVTFINISENANTYTWNFGDGTSSTLINPVKAYENGTYTITLNANNVAGASNVFEDEITILIPEVATIPISFDGANTKYEATTFGGASFAIVDNPDPTGANTSTGKVAEITNSGAAWEGFYFDLGAPLDLSTLKTVKTLFWSNTSVDLLLKLEEGNGADVEVTASHGGTGWEEVYFTFDSASSFNRFTMFVDGPGTTAGKFYIDDISQIDSADIPCPRTMLELPIDFDCNSIDYAGKIVGNVSFEVVDNPELSGINADPSKVGKITNVGANWENAFFNLDTAIDFATDKGVKIKLFSDQALPVKLKFEDGTEDPVEADANHTGSGWEELSFTLASSASYNDMVLFVDGPGTAAGTFYIDNIVQFEGVVAEPCEAETMQSLSAADFNLSFMEDPTANIIEDGADFEWVDNPDFDNEINKSCKVGKITKLGNNPWDNNQIDLDAKLDFNANEGLKIKVWSPLANTEVRIKLEEIGNPGNNVEKFLNTSVTAGWEELMFPFDSADSDKFNKIVIFFDLNANNTDTYYFDDFALYGDGSGGNGGSAEEVILNFENNLTGITTSEFETGGGLIANPVSGGINTSANVYEASFNNGNQWWGGIGFVFADGLDQTTTVYKAKFYSTVAPTNVLFQVEVDGTNAPVGDVQQITTANEWVELTFTLANIPNGVNRVLVRPDVGDQSGTKPNTGSLYIDDITTVNDGGGSGGGGGVGSGGGCAGTPVAATTLPLDFEGCESFVSSFSSIGDGGVTTSLDANPSKSGINTSDNVMKVVRASGINRWGGIQNSFPQGTIDITTKVFKVKVYSNMDNVTYRFELALDPQTDPVTGNPAPVFRQVAGGANTWTEIEFTFINLPASPTTYNQLVIKPDNPEASDGETTSGEQVFYFDDLRLE
;
A
#
# COMPACT_ATOMS: atom_id res chain seq x y z
N MET A 1 -137.82 22.65 -37.84
CA MET A 1 -136.84 23.11 -36.81
C MET A 1 -136.53 22.07 -35.71
N LYS A 2 -137.49 21.35 -35.10
CA LYS A 2 -137.19 20.35 -34.04
C LYS A 2 -136.30 19.15 -34.46
N LYS A 3 -136.28 18.75 -35.75
CA LYS A 3 -135.35 17.71 -36.26
C LYS A 3 -133.90 18.20 -36.41
N ILE A 4 -133.69 19.47 -36.75
CA ILE A 4 -132.33 20.05 -36.94
C ILE A 4 -131.61 20.24 -35.60
N MET A 5 -132.32 20.60 -34.52
CA MET A 5 -131.74 20.71 -33.18
C MET A 5 -131.40 19.36 -32.52
N LYS A 6 -132.06 18.25 -32.92
CA LYS A 6 -131.68 16.90 -32.45
C LYS A 6 -130.40 16.42 -33.16
N THR A 7 -130.26 16.67 -34.46
CA THR A 7 -129.04 16.32 -35.22
C THR A 7 -127.83 17.13 -34.77
N PHE A 8 -128.00 18.42 -34.40
CA PHE A 8 -126.90 19.23 -33.86
C PHE A 8 -126.42 18.76 -32.47
N LYS A 9 -127.32 18.24 -31.61
CA LYS A 9 -126.94 17.61 -30.35
C LYS A 9 -126.14 16.32 -30.56
N TYR A 10 -126.51 15.49 -31.54
CA TYR A 10 -125.74 14.29 -31.85
C TYR A 10 -124.39 14.60 -32.51
N ILE A 11 -124.28 15.68 -33.30
CA ILE A 11 -123.01 16.13 -33.87
C ILE A 11 -122.10 16.78 -32.81
N SER A 12 -122.63 17.57 -31.87
CA SER A 12 -121.82 18.10 -30.76
C SER A 12 -121.40 17.02 -29.76
N VAL A 13 -122.23 15.99 -29.53
CA VAL A 13 -121.84 14.82 -28.73
C VAL A 13 -120.86 13.92 -29.49
N LEU A 14 -120.95 13.82 -30.81
CA LEU A 14 -119.98 13.09 -31.65
C LEU A 14 -118.64 13.82 -31.78
N ILE A 15 -118.64 15.16 -31.87
CA ILE A 15 -117.41 15.98 -31.88
C ILE A 15 -116.76 16.01 -30.49
N LEU A 16 -117.55 16.00 -29.40
CA LEU A 16 -117.02 15.85 -28.04
C LEU A 16 -116.53 14.41 -27.77
N ALA A 17 -117.19 13.39 -28.31
CA ALA A 17 -116.73 12.00 -28.22
C ALA A 17 -115.50 11.71 -29.09
N LEU A 18 -115.36 12.36 -30.25
CA LEU A 18 -114.15 12.29 -31.08
C LEU A 18 -112.97 13.08 -30.49
N ALA A 19 -113.21 14.02 -29.59
CA ALA A 19 -112.17 14.69 -28.81
C ALA A 19 -111.62 13.84 -27.65
N PHE A 20 -112.25 12.71 -27.32
CA PHE A 20 -111.80 11.76 -26.29
C PHE A 20 -111.24 10.44 -26.87
N ILE A 21 -111.10 10.31 -28.20
CA ILE A 21 -110.50 9.12 -28.86
C ILE A 21 -109.08 9.44 -29.39
N GLY A 22 -108.53 10.62 -29.06
CA GLY A 22 -107.21 11.09 -29.48
C GLY A 22 -106.11 11.03 -28.41
N CYS A 23 -106.26 10.22 -27.37
CA CYS A 23 -105.16 9.85 -26.49
C CYS A 23 -105.05 8.33 -26.47
N GLU A 24 -104.22 7.77 -27.34
CA GLU A 24 -103.41 6.65 -26.88
C GLU A 24 -102.55 7.22 -25.74
N GLU A 25 -102.57 6.58 -24.58
CA GLU A 25 -101.47 6.74 -23.64
C GLU A 25 -100.24 6.19 -24.38
N ASP A 26 -99.54 7.07 -25.10
CA ASP A 26 -98.14 6.83 -25.42
C ASP A 26 -97.44 6.78 -24.07
N ASP A 27 -97.31 5.58 -23.51
CA ASP A 27 -96.37 5.31 -22.43
C ASP A 27 -95.01 5.81 -22.92
N VAL A 28 -94.63 7.00 -22.46
CA VAL A 28 -93.31 7.56 -22.74
C VAL A 28 -92.32 6.60 -22.10
N VAL A 29 -91.73 5.71 -22.92
CA VAL A 29 -90.63 4.84 -22.48
C VAL A 29 -89.42 5.73 -22.26
N LEU A 30 -89.29 6.26 -21.05
CA LEU A 30 -88.15 7.06 -20.67
C LEU A 30 -86.89 6.17 -20.69
N PRO A 31 -85.75 6.68 -21.18
CA PRO A 31 -84.52 5.91 -21.24
C PRO A 31 -84.10 5.49 -19.82
N LYS A 32 -83.96 4.18 -19.61
CA LYS A 32 -83.48 3.60 -18.35
C LYS A 32 -81.99 3.92 -18.19
N VAL A 33 -81.62 4.42 -17.02
CA VAL A 33 -80.21 4.60 -16.63
C VAL A 33 -79.65 3.26 -16.15
N ILE A 34 -78.45 2.93 -16.60
CA ILE A 34 -77.65 1.81 -16.08
C ILE A 34 -76.37 2.43 -15.51
N ALA A 35 -76.20 2.39 -14.19
CA ALA A 35 -75.00 2.86 -13.53
C ALA A 35 -73.94 1.76 -13.57
N GLY A 36 -72.68 2.17 -13.72
CA GLY A 36 -71.54 1.28 -13.72
C GLY A 36 -70.24 2.05 -13.78
N PHE A 37 -69.20 1.48 -13.20
CA PHE A 37 -67.84 1.95 -13.33
C PHE A 37 -66.85 0.78 -13.40
N THR A 38 -65.65 1.07 -13.87
CA THR A 38 -64.45 0.26 -13.64
C THR A 38 -63.39 1.14 -12.97
N TYR A 39 -62.27 0.56 -12.54
CA TYR A 39 -61.20 1.31 -11.90
C TYR A 39 -59.83 0.70 -12.19
N THR A 40 -58.78 1.50 -12.01
CA THR A 40 -57.38 1.05 -11.93
C THR A 40 -56.79 1.53 -10.61
N VAL A 41 -55.99 0.69 -9.95
CA VAL A 41 -55.32 1.01 -8.69
C VAL A 41 -53.82 1.12 -8.94
N ASP A 42 -53.23 2.24 -8.51
CA ASP A 42 -51.80 2.38 -8.29
C ASP A 42 -51.52 1.93 -6.85
N ILE A 43 -50.92 0.74 -6.71
CA ILE A 43 -50.74 0.07 -5.43
C ILE A 43 -49.62 0.71 -4.59
N ASP A 44 -48.70 1.45 -5.23
CA ASP A 44 -47.54 2.04 -4.56
C ASP A 44 -47.92 3.27 -3.72
N ASN A 45 -49.03 3.92 -4.06
CA ASN A 45 -49.49 5.15 -3.41
C ASN A 45 -51.00 5.17 -3.08
N GLY A 46 -51.70 4.07 -3.34
CA GLY A 46 -53.14 3.94 -3.07
C GLY A 46 -54.03 4.82 -3.95
N VAL A 47 -53.54 5.30 -5.11
CA VAL A 47 -54.32 6.14 -6.02
C VAL A 47 -55.20 5.29 -6.93
N VAL A 48 -56.51 5.54 -6.89
CA VAL A 48 -57.51 4.86 -7.69
C VAL A 48 -58.08 5.81 -8.73
N THR A 49 -58.03 5.40 -9.99
CA THR A 49 -58.68 6.11 -11.11
C THR A 49 -59.96 5.40 -11.48
N PHE A 50 -61.10 6.08 -11.34
CA PHE A 50 -62.41 5.54 -11.67
C PHE A 50 -62.81 5.91 -13.09
N ILE A 51 -63.34 4.94 -13.84
CA ILE A 51 -63.82 5.09 -15.21
C ILE A 51 -65.33 4.83 -15.21
N ASN A 52 -66.11 5.87 -15.49
CA ASN A 52 -67.55 5.74 -15.60
C ASN A 52 -67.93 5.03 -16.91
N ILE A 53 -68.75 3.98 -16.79
CA ILE A 53 -69.33 3.23 -17.92
C ILE A 53 -70.86 3.26 -17.89
N SER A 54 -71.43 4.28 -17.25
CA SER A 54 -72.89 4.38 -17.08
C SER A 54 -73.57 4.76 -18.39
N GLU A 55 -74.68 4.09 -18.70
CA GLU A 55 -75.46 4.32 -19.92
C GLU A 55 -76.68 5.20 -19.65
N ASN A 56 -77.02 6.04 -20.64
CA ASN A 56 -78.17 6.96 -20.61
C ASN A 56 -78.21 7.94 -19.44
N ALA A 57 -77.05 8.27 -18.83
CA ALA A 57 -76.91 9.22 -17.72
C ALA A 57 -76.29 10.56 -18.18
N ASN A 58 -76.56 11.63 -17.43
CA ASN A 58 -76.02 12.97 -17.67
C ASN A 58 -75.25 13.55 -16.48
N THR A 59 -75.52 13.07 -15.27
CA THR A 59 -74.89 13.54 -14.03
C THR A 59 -74.54 12.37 -13.13
N TYR A 60 -73.46 12.53 -12.36
CA TYR A 60 -72.84 11.47 -11.58
C TYR A 60 -72.57 11.98 -10.16
N THR A 61 -72.79 11.12 -9.17
CA THR A 61 -72.41 11.39 -7.79
C THR A 61 -71.76 10.16 -7.22
N TRP A 62 -70.51 10.31 -6.81
CA TRP A 62 -69.68 9.27 -6.22
C TRP A 62 -69.64 9.41 -4.71
N ASN A 63 -69.71 8.30 -3.99
CA ASN A 63 -69.28 8.18 -2.61
C ASN A 63 -68.12 7.19 -2.56
N PHE A 64 -67.00 7.61 -2.00
CA PHE A 64 -65.77 6.83 -1.99
C PHE A 64 -65.62 5.92 -0.76
N GLY A 65 -66.62 5.86 0.12
CA GLY A 65 -66.61 4.98 1.29
C GLY A 65 -65.74 5.49 2.46
N ASP A 66 -64.94 6.54 2.25
CA ASP A 66 -64.10 7.21 3.27
C ASP A 66 -64.73 8.52 3.79
N GLY A 67 -66.00 8.77 3.44
CA GLY A 67 -66.72 10.01 3.75
C GLY A 67 -66.52 11.14 2.73
N THR A 68 -65.70 10.94 1.70
CA THR A 68 -65.55 11.91 0.60
C THR A 68 -66.40 11.56 -0.62
N SER A 69 -66.62 12.53 -1.51
CA SER A 69 -67.50 12.39 -2.69
C SER A 69 -66.98 13.18 -3.90
N SER A 70 -67.51 12.88 -5.08
CA SER A 70 -67.20 13.62 -6.32
C SER A 70 -68.40 13.65 -7.27
N THR A 71 -68.40 14.63 -8.17
CA THR A 71 -69.36 14.73 -9.29
C THR A 71 -68.67 14.70 -10.65
N LEU A 72 -67.36 14.45 -10.69
CA LEU A 72 -66.62 14.28 -11.94
C LEU A 72 -67.08 13.03 -12.67
N ILE A 73 -66.97 13.02 -14.00
CA ILE A 73 -67.28 11.84 -14.79
C ILE A 73 -66.31 10.70 -14.47
N ASN A 74 -65.00 10.97 -14.43
CA ASN A 74 -63.95 10.01 -14.11
C ASN A 74 -63.07 10.59 -12.99
N PRO A 75 -63.41 10.38 -11.70
CA PRO A 75 -62.62 10.91 -10.60
C PRO A 75 -61.34 10.10 -10.35
N VAL A 76 -60.33 10.77 -9.78
CA VAL A 76 -59.11 10.16 -9.24
C VAL A 76 -59.09 10.40 -7.74
N LYS A 77 -58.76 9.37 -6.94
CA LYS A 77 -58.84 9.41 -5.47
C LYS A 77 -57.71 8.60 -4.84
N ALA A 78 -56.96 9.19 -3.91
CA ALA A 78 -56.01 8.49 -3.05
C ALA A 78 -56.70 7.92 -1.80
N TYR A 79 -56.31 6.72 -1.41
CA TYR A 79 -56.77 5.98 -0.23
C TYR A 79 -55.60 5.54 0.64
N GLU A 80 -55.84 5.43 1.93
CA GLU A 80 -54.97 4.69 2.86
C GLU A 80 -55.30 3.18 2.80
N ASN A 81 -54.45 2.35 3.43
CA ASN A 81 -54.72 0.91 3.55
C ASN A 81 -56.09 0.63 4.16
N GLY A 82 -56.88 -0.21 3.48
CA GLY A 82 -58.23 -0.55 3.93
C GLY A 82 -59.14 -1.04 2.81
N THR A 83 -60.37 -1.39 3.20
CA THR A 83 -61.43 -1.82 2.29
C THR A 83 -62.53 -0.76 2.25
N TYR A 84 -62.88 -0.32 1.04
CA TYR A 84 -63.81 0.78 0.79
C TYR A 84 -64.95 0.35 -0.14
N THR A 85 -66.19 0.66 0.23
CA THR A 85 -67.36 0.47 -0.65
C THR A 85 -67.60 1.75 -1.45
N ILE A 86 -67.46 1.65 -2.78
CA ILE A 86 -67.60 2.78 -3.70
C ILE A 86 -69.00 2.76 -4.31
N THR A 87 -69.75 3.86 -4.16
CA THR A 87 -71.10 4.00 -4.69
C THR A 87 -71.14 5.06 -5.79
N LEU A 88 -71.62 4.70 -6.98
CA LEU A 88 -71.91 5.61 -8.07
C LEU A 88 -73.42 5.72 -8.29
N ASN A 89 -73.95 6.93 -8.13
CA ASN A 89 -75.32 7.28 -8.51
C ASN A 89 -75.32 8.07 -9.83
N ALA A 90 -75.88 7.48 -10.88
CA ALA A 90 -76.00 8.09 -12.20
C ALA A 90 -77.44 8.54 -12.46
N ASN A 91 -77.63 9.78 -12.93
CA ASN A 91 -78.95 10.39 -13.14
C ASN A 91 -79.05 11.00 -14.54
N ASN A 92 -80.23 10.95 -15.16
CA ASN A 92 -80.50 11.59 -16.45
C ASN A 92 -81.47 12.76 -16.35
N VAL A 93 -81.57 13.55 -17.41
CA VAL A 93 -82.43 14.74 -17.47
C VAL A 93 -83.93 14.43 -17.38
N ALA A 94 -84.33 13.16 -17.59
CA ALA A 94 -85.71 12.70 -17.45
C ALA A 94 -86.07 12.33 -16.00
N GLY A 95 -85.13 12.45 -15.06
CA GLY A 95 -85.33 12.13 -13.64
C GLY A 95 -85.17 10.65 -13.31
N ALA A 96 -84.74 9.81 -14.25
CA ALA A 96 -84.39 8.42 -13.97
C ALA A 96 -82.98 8.34 -13.36
N SER A 97 -82.80 7.43 -12.42
CA SER A 97 -81.53 7.20 -11.73
C SER A 97 -81.25 5.72 -11.54
N ASN A 98 -79.98 5.36 -11.44
CA ASN A 98 -79.54 4.04 -11.03
C ASN A 98 -78.27 4.14 -10.17
N VAL A 99 -78.09 3.15 -9.29
CA VAL A 99 -76.96 3.07 -8.35
C VAL A 99 -76.19 1.80 -8.64
N PHE A 100 -74.88 1.92 -8.65
CA PHE A 100 -73.94 0.81 -8.73
C PHE A 100 -72.95 0.91 -7.56
N GLU A 101 -72.67 -0.23 -6.94
CA GLU A 101 -71.76 -0.34 -5.80
C GLU A 101 -70.71 -1.42 -6.11
N ASP A 102 -69.46 -1.15 -5.75
CA ASP A 102 -68.36 -2.11 -5.80
C ASP A 102 -67.44 -1.92 -4.59
N GLU A 103 -66.73 -2.97 -4.19
CA GLU A 103 -65.79 -2.92 -3.07
C GLU A 103 -64.35 -2.98 -3.59
N ILE A 104 -63.50 -2.08 -3.08
CA ILE A 104 -62.07 -2.05 -3.40
C ILE A 104 -61.25 -2.25 -2.13
N THR A 105 -60.18 -3.05 -2.21
CA THR A 105 -59.19 -3.18 -1.13
C THR A 105 -57.88 -2.54 -1.57
N ILE A 106 -57.38 -1.63 -0.75
CA ILE A 106 -56.13 -0.89 -0.94
C ILE A 106 -55.12 -1.43 0.06
N LEU A 107 -54.00 -1.92 -0.47
CA LEU A 107 -52.91 -2.51 0.30
C LEU A 107 -51.58 -1.99 -0.25
N ILE A 108 -51.20 -0.80 0.23
CA ILE A 108 -49.93 -0.13 0.02
C ILE A 108 -48.84 -0.89 0.79
N PRO A 109 -47.76 -1.31 0.11
CA PRO A 109 -46.62 -1.96 0.75
C PRO A 109 -45.95 -1.08 1.81
N GLU A 110 -45.60 -1.67 2.94
CA GLU A 110 -44.84 -1.01 4.00
C GLU A 110 -43.33 -1.07 3.69
N VAL A 111 -42.60 0.02 3.92
CA VAL A 111 -41.12 -0.01 3.80
C VAL A 111 -40.54 -0.84 4.94
N ALA A 112 -39.53 -1.67 4.64
CA ALA A 112 -38.91 -2.54 5.63
C ALA A 112 -38.38 -1.77 6.86
N THR A 113 -38.60 -2.32 8.05
CA THR A 113 -38.06 -1.80 9.32
C THR A 113 -37.33 -2.93 10.04
N ILE A 114 -36.30 -2.62 10.83
CA ILE A 114 -35.57 -3.63 11.60
C ILE A 114 -36.43 -4.11 12.78
N PRO A 115 -36.58 -5.43 13.01
CA PRO A 115 -35.90 -6.54 12.34
C PRO A 115 -36.48 -6.95 10.98
N ILE A 116 -35.62 -7.40 10.05
CA ILE A 116 -35.96 -7.78 8.68
C ILE A 116 -35.67 -9.27 8.46
N SER A 117 -36.71 -10.06 8.17
CA SER A 117 -36.63 -11.49 7.85
C SER A 117 -37.06 -11.84 6.41
N PHE A 118 -37.28 -10.83 5.55
CA PHE A 118 -37.72 -10.97 4.14
C PHE A 118 -39.04 -11.74 3.85
N ASP A 119 -39.77 -12.20 4.87
CA ASP A 119 -41.04 -12.95 4.76
C ASP A 119 -42.31 -12.09 4.71
N GLY A 120 -42.18 -10.76 4.79
CA GLY A 120 -43.31 -9.83 4.89
C GLY A 120 -44.16 -9.78 3.61
N ALA A 121 -45.36 -10.36 3.65
CA ALA A 121 -46.25 -10.42 2.48
C ALA A 121 -46.75 -9.05 1.97
N ASN A 122 -46.74 -8.02 2.82
CA ASN A 122 -47.04 -6.63 2.47
C ASN A 122 -45.85 -5.69 2.70
N THR A 123 -44.63 -6.22 2.68
CA THR A 123 -43.43 -5.42 2.93
C THR A 123 -42.65 -5.24 1.62
N LYS A 124 -42.18 -4.02 1.42
CA LYS A 124 -41.42 -3.59 0.25
C LYS A 124 -39.93 -3.74 0.54
N TYR A 125 -39.29 -4.65 -0.17
CA TYR A 125 -37.85 -4.93 -0.11
C TYR A 125 -37.15 -4.44 -1.40
N GLU A 126 -37.34 -3.18 -1.76
CA GLU A 126 -36.68 -2.60 -2.93
C GLU A 126 -35.27 -2.14 -2.57
N ALA A 127 -34.29 -2.98 -2.94
CA ALA A 127 -32.89 -2.61 -2.87
C ALA A 127 -32.45 -1.92 -4.17
N THR A 128 -31.64 -0.88 -4.03
CA THR A 128 -30.84 -0.33 -5.12
C THR A 128 -29.47 -1.00 -5.11
N THR A 129 -29.09 -1.62 -6.21
CA THR A 129 -27.78 -2.26 -6.34
C THR A 129 -26.77 -1.37 -7.06
N PHE A 130 -25.49 -1.60 -6.81
CA PHE A 130 -24.38 -0.88 -7.41
C PHE A 130 -23.18 -1.81 -7.63
N GLY A 131 -22.16 -1.32 -8.34
CA GLY A 131 -20.93 -2.07 -8.61
C GLY A 131 -21.06 -3.23 -9.60
N GLY A 132 -22.27 -3.61 -10.02
CA GLY A 132 -22.52 -4.80 -10.84
C GLY A 132 -23.40 -5.85 -10.14
N ALA A 133 -23.70 -5.63 -8.86
CA ALA A 133 -24.54 -6.52 -8.08
C ALA A 133 -26.00 -6.54 -8.56
N SER A 134 -26.69 -7.65 -8.29
CA SER A 134 -28.14 -7.77 -8.41
C SER A 134 -28.76 -8.31 -7.13
N PHE A 135 -30.02 -7.98 -6.89
CA PHE A 135 -30.75 -8.30 -5.66
C PHE A 135 -32.10 -8.93 -5.97
N ALA A 136 -32.46 -10.00 -5.27
CA ALA A 136 -33.74 -10.67 -5.39
C ALA A 136 -34.21 -11.26 -4.06
N ILE A 137 -35.51 -11.37 -3.86
CA ILE A 137 -36.07 -12.15 -2.73
C ILE A 137 -36.41 -13.55 -3.22
N VAL A 138 -35.81 -14.58 -2.61
CA VAL A 138 -35.91 -15.99 -3.03
C VAL A 138 -36.29 -16.89 -1.85
N ASP A 139 -36.72 -18.13 -2.10
CA ASP A 139 -36.81 -19.13 -1.02
C ASP A 139 -35.41 -19.43 -0.48
N ASN A 140 -35.26 -19.63 0.84
CA ASN A 140 -33.98 -20.02 1.44
C ASN A 140 -33.40 -21.25 0.72
N PRO A 141 -32.28 -21.13 -0.02
CA PRO A 141 -31.74 -22.23 -0.80
C PRO A 141 -31.07 -23.31 0.07
N ASP A 142 -30.73 -22.98 1.31
CA ASP A 142 -30.02 -23.85 2.25
C ASP A 142 -30.60 -23.70 3.67
N PRO A 143 -31.75 -24.35 3.99
CA PRO A 143 -32.37 -24.28 5.31
C PRO A 143 -31.65 -25.20 6.32
N THR A 144 -30.35 -25.00 6.50
CA THR A 144 -29.49 -25.75 7.42
C THR A 144 -28.53 -24.83 8.18
N GLY A 145 -27.73 -25.39 9.09
CA GLY A 145 -26.74 -24.60 9.86
C GLY A 145 -27.41 -23.57 10.77
N ALA A 146 -26.89 -22.34 10.77
CA ALA A 146 -27.43 -21.23 11.58
C ALA A 146 -28.81 -20.75 11.11
N ASN A 147 -29.16 -20.90 9.82
CA ASN A 147 -30.47 -20.55 9.28
C ASN A 147 -31.30 -21.79 8.90
N THR A 148 -32.13 -22.27 9.83
CA THR A 148 -33.05 -23.40 9.57
C THR A 148 -34.41 -22.98 9.01
N SER A 149 -34.61 -21.69 8.73
CA SER A 149 -35.87 -21.17 8.19
C SER A 149 -36.11 -21.68 6.77
N THR A 150 -37.34 -22.11 6.48
CA THR A 150 -37.78 -22.40 5.10
C THR A 150 -38.47 -21.19 4.45
N GLY A 151 -38.31 -20.00 5.04
CA GLY A 151 -38.87 -18.73 4.57
C GLY A 151 -38.11 -18.14 3.38
N LYS A 152 -38.36 -16.86 3.14
CA LYS A 152 -37.68 -16.07 2.12
C LYS A 152 -36.39 -15.45 2.67
N VAL A 153 -35.41 -15.30 1.80
CA VAL A 153 -34.14 -14.61 2.07
C VAL A 153 -33.85 -13.63 0.95
N ALA A 154 -32.98 -12.66 1.20
CA ALA A 154 -32.43 -11.83 0.13
C ALA A 154 -31.23 -12.52 -0.51
N GLU A 155 -31.28 -12.72 -1.82
CA GLU A 155 -30.18 -13.15 -2.69
C GLU A 155 -29.47 -11.92 -3.25
N ILE A 156 -28.16 -11.86 -3.06
CA ILE A 156 -27.25 -10.91 -3.71
C ILE A 156 -26.41 -11.69 -4.70
N THR A 157 -26.37 -11.26 -5.96
CA THR A 157 -25.43 -11.83 -6.94
C THR A 157 -24.41 -10.77 -7.32
N ASN A 158 -23.16 -11.00 -6.94
CA ASN A 158 -22.02 -10.20 -7.37
C ASN A 158 -21.51 -10.73 -8.72
N SER A 159 -21.16 -9.79 -9.60
CA SER A 159 -20.57 -10.07 -10.91
C SER A 159 -19.06 -10.33 -10.85
N GLY A 160 -18.42 -10.00 -9.73
CA GLY A 160 -16.98 -10.12 -9.50
C GLY A 160 -16.22 -8.81 -9.66
N ALA A 161 -16.88 -7.69 -9.44
CA ALA A 161 -16.29 -6.36 -9.47
C ALA A 161 -16.07 -5.85 -8.04
N ALA A 162 -15.10 -4.94 -7.88
CA ALA A 162 -14.87 -4.28 -6.59
C ALA A 162 -16.03 -3.36 -6.22
N TRP A 163 -16.29 -3.26 -4.92
CA TRP A 163 -17.31 -2.41 -4.29
C TRP A 163 -18.73 -2.74 -4.75
N GLU A 164 -19.01 -4.03 -4.94
CA GLU A 164 -20.34 -4.54 -5.22
C GLU A 164 -21.20 -4.59 -3.97
N GLY A 165 -22.48 -4.21 -4.12
CA GLY A 165 -23.37 -4.13 -2.98
C GLY A 165 -24.74 -3.60 -3.31
N PHE A 166 -25.48 -3.33 -2.25
CA PHE A 166 -26.83 -2.81 -2.34
C PHE A 166 -27.15 -1.93 -1.14
N TYR A 167 -28.17 -1.09 -1.29
CA TYR A 167 -28.77 -0.36 -0.19
C TYR A 167 -30.28 -0.35 -0.28
N PHE A 168 -30.95 -0.18 0.84
CA PHE A 168 -32.36 0.16 0.89
C PHE A 168 -32.62 1.16 2.02
N ASP A 169 -33.63 2.02 1.83
CA ASP A 169 -34.08 2.96 2.83
C ASP A 169 -35.04 2.25 3.81
N LEU A 170 -34.93 2.56 5.09
CA LEU A 170 -35.71 1.98 6.18
C LEU A 170 -36.99 2.79 6.42
N GLY A 171 -38.09 2.09 6.73
CA GLY A 171 -39.37 2.72 7.10
C GLY A 171 -39.33 3.41 8.46
N ALA A 172 -38.32 3.13 9.28
CA ALA A 172 -38.05 3.75 10.57
C ALA A 172 -36.52 3.83 10.77
N PRO A 173 -35.99 4.92 11.38
CA PRO A 173 -34.55 5.04 11.62
C PRO A 173 -34.01 3.91 12.49
N LEU A 174 -32.85 3.38 12.12
CA LEU A 174 -32.00 2.54 12.95
C LEU A 174 -31.31 3.44 13.98
N ASP A 175 -31.63 3.29 15.26
CA ASP A 175 -31.12 4.14 16.36
C ASP A 175 -30.00 3.44 17.12
N LEU A 176 -28.79 4.01 17.10
CA LEU A 176 -27.61 3.45 17.78
C LEU A 176 -27.38 4.02 19.18
N SER A 177 -28.32 4.80 19.73
CA SER A 177 -28.17 5.38 21.08
C SER A 177 -28.13 4.36 22.21
N THR A 178 -28.63 3.14 21.97
CA THR A 178 -28.66 2.05 22.96
C THR A 178 -28.18 0.73 22.37
N LEU A 179 -28.85 0.22 21.33
CA LEU A 179 -28.47 -1.01 20.63
C LEU A 179 -27.47 -0.67 19.52
N LYS A 180 -26.19 -0.86 19.81
CA LYS A 180 -25.08 -0.44 18.94
C LYS A 180 -24.67 -1.47 17.89
N THR A 181 -25.19 -2.70 17.97
CA THR A 181 -24.77 -3.79 17.09
C THR A 181 -25.90 -4.20 16.15
N VAL A 182 -25.60 -4.27 14.85
CA VAL A 182 -26.45 -4.90 13.85
C VAL A 182 -26.01 -6.34 13.68
N LYS A 183 -26.94 -7.27 13.87
CA LYS A 183 -26.74 -8.70 13.65
C LYS A 183 -27.47 -9.13 12.37
N THR A 184 -26.86 -9.99 11.59
CA THR A 184 -27.51 -10.63 10.44
C THR A 184 -27.10 -12.08 10.29
N LEU A 185 -27.95 -12.92 9.72
CA LEU A 185 -27.52 -14.19 9.14
C LEU A 185 -27.03 -13.92 7.73
N PHE A 186 -25.84 -14.39 7.42
CA PHE A 186 -25.26 -14.29 6.08
C PHE A 186 -24.81 -15.68 5.62
N TRP A 187 -24.99 -15.97 4.34
CA TRP A 187 -24.55 -17.23 3.74
C TRP A 187 -23.49 -16.98 2.69
N SER A 188 -22.38 -17.71 2.83
CA SER A 188 -21.38 -17.87 1.79
C SER A 188 -20.63 -19.19 1.94
N ASN A 189 -20.19 -19.78 0.83
CA ASN A 189 -19.25 -20.92 0.83
C ASN A 189 -17.79 -20.48 0.60
N THR A 190 -17.55 -19.18 0.51
CA THR A 190 -16.22 -18.58 0.39
C THR A 190 -16.07 -17.55 1.50
N SER A 191 -14.86 -17.47 2.07
CA SER A 191 -14.54 -16.41 3.01
C SER A 191 -14.64 -15.07 2.30
N VAL A 192 -15.38 -14.12 2.87
CA VAL A 192 -15.59 -12.78 2.30
C VAL A 192 -15.69 -11.76 3.43
N ASP A 193 -15.26 -10.54 3.15
CA ASP A 193 -15.46 -9.41 4.05
C ASP A 193 -16.74 -8.65 3.69
N LEU A 194 -17.51 -8.28 4.69
CA LEU A 194 -18.74 -7.50 4.54
C LEU A 194 -18.49 -6.13 5.13
N LEU A 195 -18.76 -5.07 4.37
CA LEU A 195 -18.76 -3.70 4.89
C LEU A 195 -20.21 -3.26 5.02
N LEU A 196 -20.64 -2.97 6.25
CA LEU A 196 -21.93 -2.36 6.51
C LEU A 196 -21.76 -0.87 6.76
N LYS A 197 -22.40 -0.06 5.92
CA LYS A 197 -22.46 1.39 6.01
C LYS A 197 -23.89 1.84 6.35
N LEU A 198 -24.01 2.74 7.31
CA LEU A 198 -25.27 3.36 7.74
C LEU A 198 -25.25 4.86 7.39
N GLU A 199 -26.27 5.30 6.66
CA GLU A 199 -26.30 6.62 6.00
C GLU A 199 -27.65 7.30 6.20
N GLU A 200 -27.74 8.55 5.73
CA GLU A 200 -28.98 9.34 5.70
C GLU A 200 -29.59 9.52 7.10
N GLY A 201 -28.74 9.87 8.07
CA GLY A 201 -29.11 9.98 9.48
C GLY A 201 -29.16 11.40 10.04
N ASN A 202 -29.22 11.49 11.36
CA ASN A 202 -29.01 12.74 12.10
C ASN A 202 -27.53 12.99 12.48
N GLY A 203 -26.63 12.03 12.16
CA GLY A 203 -25.19 12.11 12.32
C GLY A 203 -24.44 11.97 10.98
N ALA A 204 -23.12 11.95 11.04
CA ALA A 204 -22.29 11.58 9.89
C ALA A 204 -22.44 10.08 9.60
N ASP A 205 -22.27 9.70 8.33
CA ASP A 205 -22.28 8.29 7.92
C ASP A 205 -21.24 7.50 8.72
N VAL A 206 -21.58 6.25 9.06
CA VAL A 206 -20.71 5.33 9.79
C VAL A 206 -20.62 4.01 9.06
N GLU A 207 -19.47 3.34 9.14
CA GLU A 207 -19.23 2.06 8.47
C GLU A 207 -18.35 1.14 9.31
N VAL A 208 -18.61 -0.16 9.22
CA VAL A 208 -17.91 -1.21 9.96
C VAL A 208 -17.76 -2.43 9.07
N THR A 209 -16.56 -3.02 9.07
CA THR A 209 -16.27 -4.28 8.36
C THR A 209 -16.38 -5.47 9.31
N ALA A 210 -16.94 -6.58 8.83
CA ALA A 210 -16.92 -7.87 9.51
C ALA A 210 -16.69 -9.00 8.50
N SER A 211 -15.99 -10.06 8.90
CA SER A 211 -15.68 -11.19 8.01
C SER A 211 -16.66 -12.34 8.18
N HIS A 212 -16.90 -13.07 7.10
CA HIS A 212 -17.64 -14.33 7.09
C HIS A 212 -16.67 -15.46 6.68
N GLY A 213 -16.64 -16.58 7.41
CA GLY A 213 -15.64 -17.65 7.25
C GLY A 213 -15.84 -18.56 6.04
N GLY A 214 -16.99 -18.47 5.38
CA GLY A 214 -17.31 -19.22 4.16
C GLY A 214 -17.83 -20.62 4.44
N THR A 215 -18.46 -20.84 5.59
CA THR A 215 -18.89 -22.18 6.02
C THR A 215 -20.39 -22.46 5.83
N GLY A 216 -21.08 -21.67 5.01
CA GLY A 216 -22.53 -21.69 4.84
C GLY A 216 -23.17 -20.51 5.58
N TRP A 217 -24.24 -20.76 6.35
CA TRP A 217 -24.89 -19.72 7.16
C TRP A 217 -24.12 -19.44 8.46
N GLU A 218 -23.74 -18.19 8.68
CA GLU A 218 -23.13 -17.69 9.90
C GLU A 218 -23.86 -16.42 10.40
N GLU A 219 -23.83 -16.18 11.71
CA GLU A 219 -24.24 -14.89 12.27
C GLU A 219 -23.07 -13.91 12.14
N VAL A 220 -23.30 -12.77 11.50
CA VAL A 220 -22.32 -11.68 11.34
C VAL A 220 -22.78 -10.48 12.15
N TYR A 221 -21.83 -9.85 12.84
CA TYR A 221 -22.07 -8.78 13.81
C TYR A 221 -21.31 -7.52 13.41
N PHE A 222 -22.01 -6.39 13.34
CA PHE A 222 -21.47 -5.08 13.01
C PHE A 222 -21.72 -4.12 14.18
N THR A 223 -20.69 -3.77 14.94
CA THR A 223 -20.81 -2.90 16.13
C THR A 223 -20.33 -1.50 15.81
N PHE A 224 -21.21 -0.51 15.97
CA PHE A 224 -20.95 0.88 15.62
C PHE A 224 -20.69 1.75 16.85
N ASP A 225 -19.69 2.64 16.78
CA ASP A 225 -19.53 3.69 17.78
C ASP A 225 -20.23 4.99 17.37
N SER A 226 -21.55 4.96 17.42
CA SER A 226 -22.40 6.12 17.19
C SER A 226 -23.56 6.13 18.16
N ALA A 227 -24.08 7.32 18.47
CA ALA A 227 -25.36 7.51 19.17
C ALA A 227 -26.42 8.12 18.24
N SER A 228 -26.13 8.15 16.94
CA SER A 228 -26.98 8.73 15.90
C SER A 228 -27.99 7.70 15.39
N SER A 229 -28.99 8.20 14.66
CA SER A 229 -29.99 7.37 13.99
C SER A 229 -29.88 7.51 12.48
N PHE A 230 -30.03 6.40 11.74
CA PHE A 230 -29.78 6.32 10.30
C PHE A 230 -30.99 5.75 9.54
N ASN A 231 -31.27 6.27 8.35
CA ASN A 231 -32.42 5.83 7.55
C ASN A 231 -32.04 4.90 6.39
N ARG A 232 -30.75 4.68 6.13
CA ARG A 232 -30.29 3.80 5.04
C ARG A 232 -29.35 2.72 5.55
N PHE A 233 -29.64 1.49 5.13
CA PHE A 233 -28.77 0.33 5.28
C PHE A 233 -28.07 0.09 3.93
N THR A 234 -26.75 0.19 3.90
CA THR A 234 -25.91 -0.02 2.71
C THR A 234 -24.89 -1.09 3.01
N MET A 235 -24.87 -2.18 2.25
CA MET A 235 -23.91 -3.25 2.45
C MET A 235 -23.14 -3.55 1.17
N PHE A 236 -21.82 -3.62 1.33
CA PHE A 236 -20.90 -4.11 0.31
C PHE A 236 -20.57 -5.55 0.63
N VAL A 237 -20.81 -6.43 -0.34
CA VAL A 237 -20.47 -7.85 -0.21
C VAL A 237 -19.13 -8.03 -0.89
N ASP A 238 -18.12 -8.40 -0.10
CA ASP A 238 -16.72 -8.49 -0.49
C ASP A 238 -16.01 -7.14 -0.68
N GLY A 239 -16.58 -6.01 -0.24
CA GLY A 239 -15.89 -4.70 -0.18
C GLY A 239 -15.02 -4.38 -1.41
N PRO A 240 -13.69 -4.17 -1.28
CA PRO A 240 -12.78 -3.96 -2.41
C PRO A 240 -12.43 -5.23 -3.22
N GLY A 241 -12.80 -6.40 -2.73
CA GLY A 241 -12.62 -7.72 -3.35
C GLY A 241 -13.51 -7.94 -4.57
N THR A 242 -13.28 -9.05 -5.26
CA THR A 242 -13.88 -9.38 -6.57
C THR A 242 -14.59 -10.74 -6.56
N THR A 243 -15.03 -11.20 -5.40
CA THR A 243 -15.71 -12.50 -5.26
C THR A 243 -17.06 -12.47 -5.97
N ALA A 244 -17.08 -13.05 -7.17
CA ALA A 244 -18.31 -13.30 -7.92
C ALA A 244 -19.07 -14.48 -7.30
N GLY A 245 -20.39 -14.38 -7.26
CA GLY A 245 -21.20 -15.46 -6.72
C GLY A 245 -22.54 -15.00 -6.19
N LYS A 246 -23.27 -15.98 -5.65
CA LYS A 246 -24.52 -15.74 -4.94
C LYS A 246 -24.27 -15.80 -3.45
N PHE A 247 -24.76 -14.78 -2.77
CA PHE A 247 -24.76 -14.65 -1.33
C PHE A 247 -26.19 -14.49 -0.86
N TYR A 248 -26.45 -14.87 0.39
CA TYR A 248 -27.79 -14.72 0.96
C TYR A 248 -27.71 -14.02 2.31
N ILE A 249 -28.66 -13.14 2.57
CA ILE A 249 -28.80 -12.46 3.85
C ILE A 249 -30.22 -12.67 4.38
N ASP A 250 -30.31 -12.86 5.70
CA ASP A 250 -31.55 -13.03 6.42
C ASP A 250 -31.44 -12.51 7.86
N ASP A 251 -32.57 -12.36 8.56
CA ASP A 251 -32.66 -12.00 9.98
C ASP A 251 -31.79 -10.81 10.43
N ILE A 252 -31.91 -9.68 9.73
CA ILE A 252 -31.25 -8.42 10.10
C ILE A 252 -31.93 -7.86 11.36
N SER A 253 -31.19 -7.64 12.45
CA SER A 253 -31.71 -7.17 13.74
C SER A 253 -30.71 -6.25 14.45
N GLN A 254 -31.18 -5.44 15.42
CA GLN A 254 -30.32 -4.72 16.36
C GLN A 254 -30.25 -5.46 17.69
N ILE A 255 -29.06 -5.55 18.29
CA ILE A 255 -28.82 -6.16 19.60
C ILE A 255 -27.91 -5.27 20.47
N ASP A 256 -27.84 -5.57 21.77
CA ASP A 256 -26.84 -4.98 22.65
C ASP A 256 -25.47 -5.59 22.31
N SER A 257 -24.41 -4.77 22.29
CA SER A 257 -23.06 -5.26 21.99
C SER A 257 -22.57 -6.28 23.01
N ALA A 258 -23.07 -6.22 24.25
CA ALA A 258 -22.78 -7.23 25.27
C ALA A 258 -23.44 -8.61 25.00
N ASP A 259 -24.43 -8.65 24.10
CA ASP A 259 -25.15 -9.89 23.74
C ASP A 259 -24.52 -10.63 22.56
N ILE A 260 -23.42 -10.13 21.98
CA ILE A 260 -22.65 -10.86 20.96
C ILE A 260 -22.13 -12.15 21.61
N PRO A 261 -22.51 -13.35 21.11
CA PRO A 261 -22.03 -14.60 21.66
C PRO A 261 -20.53 -14.74 21.41
N CYS A 262 -19.72 -14.74 22.46
CA CYS A 262 -18.37 -15.30 22.38
C CYS A 262 -18.40 -16.76 22.86
N PRO A 263 -18.32 -17.76 21.96
CA PRO A 263 -18.29 -19.16 22.37
C PRO A 263 -16.91 -19.61 22.88
N ARG A 264 -15.86 -18.79 22.75
CA ARG A 264 -14.49 -19.14 23.15
C ARG A 264 -14.42 -19.24 24.67
N THR A 265 -13.93 -20.37 25.17
CA THR A 265 -13.70 -20.59 26.63
C THR A 265 -12.23 -20.90 26.94
N MET A 266 -11.42 -21.07 25.88
CA MET A 266 -10.00 -21.33 25.95
C MET A 266 -9.24 -20.02 25.73
N LEU A 267 -8.22 -19.78 26.55
CA LEU A 267 -7.22 -18.75 26.36
C LEU A 267 -6.18 -19.30 25.38
N GLU A 268 -6.25 -18.82 24.14
CA GLU A 268 -5.37 -19.19 23.04
C GLU A 268 -5.23 -17.98 22.11
N LEU A 269 -4.17 -17.94 21.31
CA LEU A 269 -3.97 -16.89 20.32
C LEU A 269 -4.99 -17.04 19.17
N PRO A 270 -5.50 -15.93 18.60
CA PRO A 270 -5.27 -14.54 19.03
C PRO A 270 -6.04 -14.18 20.32
N ILE A 271 -5.46 -13.27 21.12
CA ILE A 271 -6.05 -12.76 22.38
C ILE A 271 -6.38 -11.27 22.22
N ASP A 272 -7.67 -10.95 22.30
CA ASP A 272 -8.27 -9.60 22.15
C ASP A 272 -9.04 -9.13 23.40
N PHE A 273 -9.14 -9.97 24.43
CA PHE A 273 -9.83 -9.71 25.70
C PHE A 273 -11.36 -9.48 25.65
N ASP A 274 -11.99 -9.53 24.48
CA ASP A 274 -13.43 -9.24 24.32
C ASP A 274 -14.34 -10.39 24.78
N CYS A 275 -13.78 -11.58 24.94
CA CYS A 275 -14.52 -12.79 25.26
C CYS A 275 -14.72 -13.01 26.77
N ASN A 276 -15.82 -12.48 27.32
CA ASN A 276 -16.20 -12.65 28.74
C ASN A 276 -16.34 -14.11 29.22
N SER A 277 -16.49 -15.06 28.29
CA SER A 277 -16.56 -16.51 28.57
C SER A 277 -15.21 -17.15 28.90
N ILE A 278 -14.09 -16.46 28.62
CA ILE A 278 -12.74 -16.88 29.00
C ILE A 278 -12.44 -16.39 30.42
N ASP A 279 -11.98 -17.28 31.30
CA ASP A 279 -11.53 -16.92 32.65
C ASP A 279 -10.13 -16.28 32.63
N TYR A 280 -10.01 -15.06 32.11
CA TYR A 280 -8.73 -14.35 32.01
C TYR A 280 -8.05 -14.19 33.38
N ALA A 281 -8.80 -13.84 34.42
CA ALA A 281 -8.23 -13.63 35.76
C ALA A 281 -7.69 -14.92 36.40
N GLY A 282 -8.27 -16.08 36.07
CA GLY A 282 -7.77 -17.38 36.51
C GLY A 282 -6.57 -17.89 35.70
N LYS A 283 -6.43 -17.46 34.45
CA LYS A 283 -5.41 -17.95 33.50
C LYS A 283 -4.24 -17.00 33.29
N ILE A 284 -4.41 -15.71 33.60
CA ILE A 284 -3.36 -14.69 33.56
C ILE A 284 -3.01 -14.33 34.99
N VAL A 285 -1.89 -14.87 35.46
CA VAL A 285 -1.38 -14.73 36.81
C VAL A 285 -0.02 -14.02 36.77
N GLY A 286 0.74 -14.04 37.86
CA GLY A 286 2.05 -13.40 37.92
C GLY A 286 2.25 -12.65 39.24
N ASN A 287 3.30 -11.82 39.30
CA ASN A 287 3.57 -10.92 40.41
C ASN A 287 3.08 -9.48 40.17
N VAL A 288 2.35 -9.24 39.07
CA VAL A 288 1.60 -8.01 38.78
C VAL A 288 0.10 -8.21 39.06
N SER A 289 -0.67 -7.13 39.14
CA SER A 289 -2.14 -7.26 39.07
C SER A 289 -2.60 -7.19 37.62
N PHE A 290 -3.52 -8.08 37.25
CA PHE A 290 -4.13 -8.14 35.93
C PHE A 290 -5.65 -8.03 36.02
N GLU A 291 -6.27 -7.23 35.15
CA GLU A 291 -7.72 -7.12 35.00
C GLU A 291 -8.11 -6.86 33.54
N VAL A 292 -9.28 -7.34 33.11
CA VAL A 292 -9.85 -6.98 31.81
C VAL A 292 -10.81 -5.81 31.99
N VAL A 293 -10.60 -4.73 31.25
CA VAL A 293 -11.36 -3.47 31.36
C VAL A 293 -11.78 -2.98 29.98
N ASP A 294 -12.77 -2.08 29.92
CA ASP A 294 -13.00 -1.31 28.69
C ASP A 294 -11.73 -0.52 28.34
N ASN A 295 -11.35 -0.48 27.07
CA ASN A 295 -10.21 0.27 26.57
C ASN A 295 -10.33 1.74 27.02
N PRO A 296 -9.46 2.21 27.95
CA PRO A 296 -9.56 3.58 28.44
C PRO A 296 -8.89 4.60 27.51
N GLU A 297 -8.06 4.13 26.57
CA GLU A 297 -7.20 4.95 25.71
C GLU A 297 -7.55 4.70 24.23
N LEU A 298 -8.68 5.24 23.77
CA LEU A 298 -9.16 5.13 22.39
C LEU A 298 -8.35 6.03 21.44
N SER A 299 -7.11 5.64 21.12
CA SER A 299 -6.19 6.42 20.29
C SER A 299 -5.24 5.57 19.47
N GLY A 300 -4.61 6.18 18.46
CA GLY A 300 -3.56 5.54 17.65
C GLY A 300 -4.04 4.25 16.97
N ILE A 301 -3.22 3.20 17.08
CA ILE A 301 -3.47 1.88 16.49
C ILE A 301 -4.51 1.03 17.25
N ASN A 302 -5.03 1.52 18.37
CA ASN A 302 -6.02 0.82 19.19
C ASN A 302 -7.16 1.76 19.63
N ALA A 303 -7.81 2.38 18.63
CA ALA A 303 -8.84 3.39 18.83
C ALA A 303 -10.25 2.80 19.05
N ASP A 304 -10.42 1.50 18.87
CA ASP A 304 -11.74 0.85 18.93
C ASP A 304 -12.20 0.65 20.39
N PRO A 305 -13.50 0.85 20.67
CA PRO A 305 -14.09 0.55 21.98
C PRO A 305 -14.23 -0.96 22.18
N SER A 306 -13.11 -1.60 22.54
CA SER A 306 -12.97 -3.01 22.90
C SER A 306 -12.64 -3.19 24.39
N LYS A 307 -12.48 -4.44 24.83
CA LYS A 307 -11.81 -4.78 26.08
C LYS A 307 -10.30 -4.84 25.88
N VAL A 308 -9.54 -4.55 26.93
CA VAL A 308 -8.08 -4.67 26.96
C VAL A 308 -7.63 -5.33 28.26
N GLY A 309 -6.45 -5.96 28.23
CA GLY A 309 -5.77 -6.44 29.41
C GLY A 309 -5.03 -5.30 30.12
N LYS A 310 -5.41 -4.97 31.34
CA LYS A 310 -4.71 -3.98 32.17
C LYS A 310 -3.73 -4.67 33.12
N ILE A 311 -2.48 -4.26 33.03
CA ILE A 311 -1.38 -4.67 33.92
C ILE A 311 -1.04 -3.52 34.85
N THR A 312 -0.83 -3.79 36.15
CA THR A 312 -0.29 -2.78 37.07
C THR A 312 0.94 -3.30 37.79
N ASN A 313 2.06 -2.61 37.57
CA ASN A 313 3.34 -2.86 38.23
C ASN A 313 3.46 -1.99 39.49
N VAL A 314 3.99 -2.56 40.57
CA VAL A 314 4.29 -1.85 41.82
C VAL A 314 5.73 -1.30 41.87
N GLY A 315 6.56 -1.60 40.88
CA GLY A 315 7.94 -1.12 40.73
C GLY A 315 8.99 -2.05 41.34
N ALA A 316 8.77 -3.36 41.25
CA ALA A 316 9.72 -4.39 41.66
C ALA A 316 10.45 -5.00 40.44
N ASN A 317 11.65 -5.55 40.65
CA ASN A 317 12.37 -6.26 39.60
C ASN A 317 11.62 -7.50 39.12
N TRP A 318 11.63 -7.72 37.80
CA TRP A 318 11.07 -8.91 37.13
C TRP A 318 9.56 -9.08 37.37
N GLU A 319 8.83 -7.97 37.40
CA GLU A 319 7.38 -7.96 37.35
C GLU A 319 6.88 -8.49 36.00
N ASN A 320 5.98 -9.47 36.04
CA ASN A 320 5.44 -10.13 34.86
C ASN A 320 3.96 -10.49 35.00
N ALA A 321 3.30 -10.49 33.85
CA ALA A 321 2.05 -11.20 33.61
C ALA A 321 2.36 -12.56 32.95
N PHE A 322 1.92 -13.63 33.59
CA PHE A 322 2.09 -15.02 33.17
C PHE A 322 0.76 -15.55 32.64
N PHE A 323 0.73 -15.94 31.37
CA PHE A 323 -0.43 -16.44 30.65
C PHE A 323 -0.32 -17.97 30.54
N ASN A 324 -1.28 -18.68 31.12
CA ASN A 324 -1.42 -20.12 30.99
C ASN A 324 -2.38 -20.44 29.83
N LEU A 325 -1.81 -20.65 28.64
CA LEU A 325 -2.56 -20.90 27.41
C LEU A 325 -3.12 -22.34 27.43
N ASP A 326 -4.42 -22.49 27.13
CA ASP A 326 -5.03 -23.82 27.04
C ASP A 326 -4.59 -24.57 25.77
N THR A 327 -4.23 -23.82 24.73
CA THR A 327 -3.69 -24.32 23.47
C THR A 327 -2.25 -23.85 23.35
N ALA A 328 -1.33 -24.79 23.13
CA ALA A 328 0.08 -24.47 22.93
C ALA A 328 0.26 -23.62 21.67
N ILE A 329 1.04 -22.54 21.76
CA ILE A 329 1.49 -21.79 20.58
C ILE A 329 2.59 -22.60 19.89
N ASP A 330 2.53 -22.76 18.56
CA ASP A 330 3.51 -23.54 17.80
C ASP A 330 4.43 -22.63 16.97
N PHE A 331 5.72 -22.60 17.31
CA PHE A 331 6.71 -21.84 16.56
C PHE A 331 7.32 -22.62 15.39
N ALA A 332 6.78 -23.75 14.93
CA ALA A 332 7.37 -24.48 13.79
C ALA A 332 7.43 -23.63 12.50
N THR A 333 6.33 -22.95 12.18
CA THR A 333 6.19 -22.09 10.99
C THR A 333 6.22 -20.61 11.38
N ASP A 334 5.30 -20.19 12.24
CA ASP A 334 5.12 -18.79 12.61
C ASP A 334 6.03 -18.41 13.78
N LYS A 335 7.15 -17.74 13.49
CA LYS A 335 8.19 -17.41 14.48
C LYS A 335 7.89 -16.16 15.31
N GLY A 336 6.87 -15.40 14.94
CA GLY A 336 6.63 -14.07 15.47
C GLY A 336 5.40 -14.00 16.37
N VAL A 337 5.45 -13.14 17.40
CA VAL A 337 4.28 -12.70 18.18
C VAL A 337 4.24 -11.17 18.21
N LYS A 338 3.07 -10.61 17.93
CA LYS A 338 2.79 -9.17 18.03
C LYS A 338 1.89 -8.89 19.21
N ILE A 339 2.12 -7.75 19.87
CA ILE A 339 1.32 -7.25 20.99
C ILE A 339 1.12 -5.76 20.79
N LYS A 340 -0.13 -5.27 20.83
CA LYS A 340 -0.36 -3.85 21.04
C LYS A 340 -0.18 -3.55 22.52
N LEU A 341 0.74 -2.66 22.85
CA LEU A 341 1.03 -2.22 24.21
C LEU A 341 0.82 -0.71 24.29
N PHE A 342 0.12 -0.25 25.32
CA PHE A 342 0.05 1.15 25.70
C PHE A 342 0.99 1.44 26.87
N SER A 343 1.87 2.42 26.68
CA SER A 343 2.65 3.03 27.77
C SER A 343 2.94 4.50 27.47
N ASP A 344 2.89 5.34 28.50
CA ASP A 344 3.36 6.74 28.47
C ASP A 344 4.85 6.86 28.88
N GLN A 345 5.52 5.73 29.06
CA GLN A 345 6.93 5.61 29.43
C GLN A 345 7.68 4.75 28.42
N ALA A 346 8.92 5.16 28.11
CA ALA A 346 9.83 4.35 27.33
C ALA A 346 10.32 3.18 28.18
N LEU A 347 10.08 1.94 27.74
CA LEU A 347 10.32 0.73 28.52
C LEU A 347 10.92 -0.40 27.67
N PRO A 348 11.91 -1.14 28.19
CA PRO A 348 12.31 -2.42 27.61
C PRO A 348 11.26 -3.48 27.94
N VAL A 349 10.66 -4.07 26.92
CA VAL A 349 9.62 -5.09 27.05
C VAL A 349 10.21 -6.44 26.66
N LYS A 350 10.04 -7.45 27.51
CA LYS A 350 10.49 -8.82 27.24
C LYS A 350 9.30 -9.76 27.14
N LEU A 351 9.29 -10.57 26.09
CA LEU A 351 8.35 -11.68 25.93
C LEU A 351 9.10 -13.00 26.01
N LYS A 352 8.62 -13.91 26.85
CA LYS A 352 9.23 -15.22 27.08
C LYS A 352 8.18 -16.32 26.93
N PHE A 353 8.57 -17.45 26.37
CA PHE A 353 7.77 -18.67 26.33
C PHE A 353 8.48 -19.80 27.08
N GLU A 354 7.73 -20.48 27.93
CA GLU A 354 8.18 -21.64 28.69
C GLU A 354 7.05 -22.65 28.83
N ASP A 355 7.37 -23.92 29.10
CA ASP A 355 6.34 -24.93 29.44
C ASP A 355 6.89 -26.03 30.38
N GLY A 356 8.18 -25.91 30.74
CA GLY A 356 8.90 -26.88 31.56
C GLY A 356 9.29 -28.17 30.83
N THR A 357 9.02 -28.31 29.53
CA THR A 357 9.38 -29.47 28.71
C THR A 357 10.47 -29.15 27.68
N GLU A 358 10.46 -27.95 27.11
CA GLU A 358 11.45 -27.44 26.17
C GLU A 358 12.30 -26.32 26.81
N ASP A 359 13.44 -26.01 26.22
CA ASP A 359 14.27 -24.88 26.67
C ASP A 359 13.50 -23.56 26.45
N PRO A 360 13.43 -22.66 27.45
CA PRO A 360 12.71 -21.41 27.31
C PRO A 360 13.28 -20.54 26.20
N VAL A 361 12.41 -19.83 25.49
CA VAL A 361 12.78 -18.86 24.45
C VAL A 361 12.26 -17.48 24.80
N GLU A 362 13.02 -16.45 24.49
CA GLU A 362 12.68 -15.07 24.82
C GLU A 362 13.14 -14.10 23.73
N ALA A 363 12.45 -12.98 23.63
CA ALA A 363 12.79 -11.87 22.75
C ALA A 363 12.49 -10.54 23.45
N ASP A 364 13.25 -9.51 23.09
CA ASP A 364 13.12 -8.16 23.60
C ASP A 364 12.58 -7.22 22.51
N ALA A 365 11.80 -6.24 22.94
CA ALA A 365 11.37 -5.10 22.12
C ALA A 365 11.38 -3.84 23.01
N ASN A 366 11.51 -2.67 22.41
CA ASN A 366 11.45 -1.41 23.15
C ASN A 366 10.15 -0.67 22.82
N HIS A 367 9.47 -0.22 23.87
CA HIS A 367 8.36 0.71 23.74
C HIS A 367 8.90 2.15 23.91
N THR A 368 8.51 3.10 23.05
CA THR A 368 9.07 4.47 23.08
C THR A 368 8.39 5.39 24.10
N GLY A 369 7.23 4.99 24.61
CA GLY A 369 6.44 5.74 25.58
C GLY A 369 5.49 6.73 24.93
N SER A 370 5.11 6.48 23.67
CA SER A 370 4.33 7.41 22.86
C SER A 370 2.82 7.14 22.88
N GLY A 371 2.34 6.22 23.72
CA GLY A 371 0.96 5.75 23.74
C GLY A 371 0.86 4.29 23.29
N TRP A 372 -0.08 3.96 22.40
CA TRP A 372 -0.21 2.62 21.80
C TRP A 372 0.85 2.37 20.73
N GLU A 373 1.62 1.31 20.88
CA GLU A 373 2.60 0.81 19.91
C GLU A 373 2.38 -0.70 19.67
N GLU A 374 2.63 -1.18 18.45
CA GLU A 374 2.62 -2.62 18.15
C GLU A 374 4.05 -3.14 18.26
N LEU A 375 4.31 -3.95 19.27
CA LEU A 375 5.60 -4.56 19.50
C LEU A 375 5.64 -5.94 18.83
N SER A 376 6.71 -6.20 18.09
CA SER A 376 6.94 -7.48 17.42
C SER A 376 8.08 -8.22 18.10
N PHE A 377 7.86 -9.51 18.38
CA PHE A 377 8.81 -10.40 19.02
C PHE A 377 9.06 -11.61 18.11
N THR A 378 10.28 -11.80 17.63
CA THR A 378 10.65 -12.97 16.82
C THR A 378 11.44 -13.95 17.66
N LEU A 379 10.94 -15.20 17.74
CA LEU A 379 11.44 -16.22 18.64
C LEU A 379 12.21 -17.28 17.83
N ALA A 380 13.46 -17.53 18.21
CA ALA A 380 14.31 -18.56 17.59
C ALA A 380 13.97 -19.97 18.11
N SER A 381 12.74 -20.44 17.86
CA SER A 381 12.27 -21.76 18.27
C SER A 381 11.55 -22.50 17.14
N SER A 382 11.45 -23.82 17.24
CA SER A 382 10.53 -24.64 16.46
C SER A 382 9.64 -25.51 17.35
N ALA A 383 9.64 -25.22 18.65
CA ALA A 383 8.87 -25.94 19.65
C ALA A 383 7.50 -25.27 19.86
N SER A 384 6.66 -25.91 20.67
CA SER A 384 5.39 -25.35 21.09
C SER A 384 5.37 -25.12 22.61
N TYR A 385 4.71 -24.06 23.08
CA TYR A 385 4.69 -23.67 24.49
C TYR A 385 3.29 -23.35 24.99
N ASN A 386 3.01 -23.66 26.26
CA ASN A 386 1.76 -23.33 26.93
C ASN A 386 1.85 -22.10 27.84
N ASP A 387 3.05 -21.72 28.28
CA ASP A 387 3.22 -20.56 29.14
C ASP A 387 3.86 -19.41 28.37
N MET A 388 3.17 -18.28 28.34
CA MET A 388 3.68 -17.01 27.81
C MET A 388 3.86 -16.04 28.97
N VAL A 389 5.03 -15.42 29.09
CA VAL A 389 5.39 -14.53 30.18
C VAL A 389 5.79 -13.18 29.61
N LEU A 390 5.01 -12.15 29.93
CA LEU A 390 5.23 -10.78 29.49
C LEU A 390 5.79 -9.93 30.64
N PHE A 391 6.97 -9.35 30.42
CA PHE A 391 7.58 -8.36 31.29
C PHE A 391 7.45 -6.99 30.63
N VAL A 392 6.51 -6.17 31.09
CA VAL A 392 6.25 -4.83 30.51
C VAL A 392 7.40 -3.85 30.79
N ASP A 393 8.25 -4.15 31.76
CA ASP A 393 9.50 -3.41 32.04
C ASP A 393 10.64 -4.38 32.43
N GLY A 394 10.96 -5.32 31.53
CA GLY A 394 12.09 -6.27 31.61
C GLY A 394 12.72 -6.53 33.00
N PRO A 395 14.05 -6.38 33.18
CA PRO A 395 14.69 -6.40 34.51
C PRO A 395 14.53 -5.09 35.30
N GLY A 396 13.67 -4.17 34.85
CA GLY A 396 13.47 -2.83 35.37
C GLY A 396 12.62 -2.75 36.65
N THR A 397 12.22 -1.54 37.02
CA THR A 397 11.47 -1.21 38.27
C THR A 397 10.38 -0.15 38.06
N ALA A 398 9.92 0.05 36.82
CA ALA A 398 8.89 1.00 36.46
C ALA A 398 7.54 0.58 37.07
N ALA A 399 7.04 1.42 37.97
CA ALA A 399 5.69 1.31 38.50
C ALA A 399 4.72 2.06 37.57
N GLY A 400 3.55 1.48 37.31
CA GLY A 400 2.61 2.08 36.37
C GLY A 400 1.42 1.19 36.04
N THR A 401 0.53 1.74 35.23
CA THR A 401 -0.57 1.01 34.59
C THR A 401 -0.30 0.94 33.10
N PHE A 402 -0.38 -0.26 32.55
CA PHE A 402 -0.13 -0.56 31.15
C PHE A 402 -1.33 -1.31 30.59
N TYR A 403 -1.59 -1.15 29.29
CA TYR A 403 -2.68 -1.86 28.62
C TYR A 403 -2.13 -2.67 27.46
N ILE A 404 -2.60 -3.90 27.33
CA ILE A 404 -2.25 -4.79 26.23
C ILE A 404 -3.51 -5.21 25.49
N ASP A 405 -3.37 -5.40 24.19
CA ASP A 405 -4.45 -5.85 23.33
C ASP A 405 -3.87 -6.56 22.09
N ASN A 406 -4.74 -7.28 21.36
CA ASN A 406 -4.45 -7.86 20.06
C ASN A 406 -3.14 -8.65 20.02
N ILE A 407 -3.00 -9.63 20.92
CA ILE A 407 -1.86 -10.55 20.92
C ILE A 407 -2.08 -11.55 19.79
N VAL A 408 -1.21 -11.56 18.79
CA VAL A 408 -1.35 -12.40 17.59
C VAL A 408 -0.03 -13.06 17.24
N GLN A 409 -0.09 -14.30 16.75
CA GLN A 409 1.06 -14.94 16.12
C GLN A 409 1.15 -14.47 14.66
N PHE A 410 2.36 -14.29 14.13
CA PHE A 410 2.58 -13.93 12.74
C PHE A 410 3.74 -14.73 12.14
N GLU A 411 3.76 -14.85 10.81
CA GLU A 411 4.90 -15.41 10.08
C GLU A 411 6.09 -14.48 10.28
N GLY A 412 6.85 -14.74 11.34
CA GLY A 412 8.09 -14.06 11.60
C GLY A 412 9.07 -14.45 10.50
N VAL A 413 9.30 -13.53 9.56
CA VAL A 413 10.59 -13.50 8.87
C VAL A 413 11.60 -13.45 10.00
N VAL A 414 12.41 -14.50 10.11
CA VAL A 414 13.58 -14.45 10.99
C VAL A 414 14.25 -13.14 10.61
N ALA A 415 14.39 -12.19 11.56
CA ALA A 415 15.25 -11.03 11.32
C ALA A 415 16.49 -11.58 10.64
N GLU A 416 16.84 -11.04 9.46
CA GLU A 416 18.02 -11.52 8.74
C GLU A 416 19.11 -11.68 9.80
N PRO A 417 19.72 -12.87 9.90
CA PRO A 417 20.74 -13.07 10.92
C PRO A 417 21.70 -11.90 10.76
N CYS A 418 22.14 -11.34 11.89
CA CYS A 418 23.24 -10.41 11.89
C CYS A 418 24.29 -10.85 10.85
N GLU A 419 24.83 -9.91 10.09
CA GLU A 419 25.76 -10.23 9.04
C GLU A 419 27.07 -10.71 9.67
N ALA A 420 27.46 -11.94 9.34
CA ALA A 420 28.72 -12.47 9.79
C ALA A 420 29.85 -11.77 9.04
N GLU A 421 30.77 -11.18 9.79
CA GLU A 421 31.96 -10.56 9.23
C GLU A 421 32.82 -11.57 8.48
N THR A 422 33.40 -11.14 7.37
CA THR A 422 34.15 -12.04 6.47
C THR A 422 35.65 -11.78 6.47
N MET A 423 36.09 -10.62 7.01
CA MET A 423 37.49 -10.24 7.06
C MET A 423 37.79 -9.40 8.30
N GLN A 424 38.93 -9.63 8.93
CA GLN A 424 39.51 -8.83 10.00
C GLN A 424 41.05 -8.83 9.84
N SER A 425 41.70 -7.71 10.10
CA SER A 425 43.16 -7.59 10.21
C SER A 425 43.55 -6.61 11.32
N LEU A 426 44.50 -7.01 12.16
CA LEU A 426 45.11 -6.14 13.16
C LEU A 426 46.51 -5.65 12.74
N SER A 427 46.91 -5.92 11.48
CA SER A 427 48.19 -5.43 10.94
C SER A 427 48.08 -3.97 10.55
N ALA A 428 49.16 -3.21 10.70
CA ALA A 428 49.15 -1.79 10.33
C ALA A 428 48.97 -1.54 8.82
N ALA A 429 49.28 -2.54 7.96
CA ALA A 429 49.24 -2.37 6.52
C ALA A 429 47.80 -2.40 5.94
N ASP A 430 46.89 -3.08 6.63
CA ASP A 430 45.53 -3.39 6.18
C ASP A 430 44.54 -3.41 7.36
N PHE A 431 44.81 -2.59 8.38
CA PHE A 431 44.06 -2.55 9.63
C PHE A 431 42.55 -2.47 9.38
N ASN A 432 41.82 -3.47 9.89
CA ASN A 432 40.38 -3.60 9.83
C ASN A 432 39.92 -4.45 11.03
N LEU A 433 39.46 -3.80 12.09
CA LEU A 433 38.88 -4.43 13.26
C LEU A 433 37.35 -4.45 13.14
N SER A 434 36.82 -5.55 12.61
CA SER A 434 35.39 -5.83 12.40
C SER A 434 34.78 -6.80 13.44
N PHE A 435 35.57 -7.29 14.40
CA PHE A 435 35.12 -8.28 15.39
C PHE A 435 34.68 -9.65 14.83
N MET A 436 35.13 -10.02 13.62
CA MET A 436 35.04 -11.39 13.08
C MET A 436 35.64 -12.43 14.03
N GLU A 437 36.75 -12.09 14.70
CA GLU A 437 37.38 -12.91 15.74
C GLU A 437 37.59 -12.08 17.00
N ASP A 438 37.47 -12.72 18.18
CA ASP A 438 37.66 -12.08 19.49
C ASP A 438 39.05 -11.40 19.61
N PRO A 439 39.12 -10.06 19.63
CA PRO A 439 40.37 -9.31 19.67
C PRO A 439 40.78 -8.94 21.11
N THR A 440 40.09 -9.45 22.14
CA THR A 440 40.28 -9.02 23.55
C THR A 440 41.75 -9.07 23.99
N ALA A 441 42.52 -10.05 23.51
CA ALA A 441 43.95 -10.17 23.83
C ALA A 441 44.84 -9.07 23.22
N ASN A 442 44.34 -8.36 22.20
CA ASN A 442 45.01 -7.28 21.49
C ASN A 442 44.56 -5.88 21.95
N ILE A 443 43.46 -5.80 22.70
CA ILE A 443 42.98 -4.55 23.30
C ILE A 443 43.64 -4.35 24.67
N ILE A 444 44.24 -3.18 24.88
CA ILE A 444 44.81 -2.75 26.15
C ILE A 444 43.81 -1.83 26.83
N GLU A 445 43.32 -2.24 28.00
CA GLU A 445 42.42 -1.43 28.84
C GLU A 445 43.23 -0.44 29.69
N ASP A 446 42.95 0.85 29.57
CA ASP A 446 43.55 1.92 30.38
C ASP A 446 42.45 2.84 30.95
N GLY A 447 41.72 2.31 31.92
CA GLY A 447 40.63 3.01 32.60
C GLY A 447 39.24 2.77 32.00
N ALA A 448 39.13 2.06 30.88
CA ALA A 448 37.86 1.61 30.33
C ALA A 448 37.90 0.10 30.03
N ASP A 449 36.89 -0.64 30.49
CA ASP A 449 36.76 -2.09 30.29
C ASP A 449 36.33 -2.37 28.83
N PHE A 450 36.83 -3.45 28.25
CA PHE A 450 36.47 -3.91 26.91
C PHE A 450 35.85 -5.31 26.94
N GLU A 451 34.76 -5.51 26.19
CA GLU A 451 34.10 -6.81 26.03
C GLU A 451 33.78 -7.07 24.54
N TRP A 452 34.04 -8.29 24.05
CA TRP A 452 33.56 -8.77 22.75
C TRP A 452 32.17 -9.41 22.92
N VAL A 453 31.14 -8.76 22.38
CA VAL A 453 29.73 -9.10 22.66
C VAL A 453 28.93 -9.27 21.38
N ASP A 454 27.74 -9.90 21.49
CA ASP A 454 26.74 -9.85 20.42
C ASP A 454 26.30 -8.41 20.19
N ASN A 455 26.12 -8.02 18.93
CA ASN A 455 25.63 -6.69 18.58
C ASN A 455 24.21 -6.49 19.16
N PRO A 456 24.00 -5.58 20.12
CA PRO A 456 22.70 -5.39 20.76
C PRO A 456 21.70 -4.64 19.87
N ASP A 457 22.15 -4.11 18.74
CA ASP A 457 21.40 -3.28 17.81
C ASP A 457 21.87 -3.61 16.39
N PHE A 458 21.62 -4.85 15.92
CA PHE A 458 22.01 -5.31 14.57
C PHE A 458 20.94 -5.05 13.51
N ASP A 459 19.70 -4.78 13.92
CA ASP A 459 18.57 -4.57 13.01
C ASP A 459 18.47 -3.09 12.58
N ASN A 460 19.51 -2.61 11.91
CA ASN A 460 19.59 -1.24 11.37
C ASN A 460 20.42 -1.20 10.08
N GLU A 461 20.35 -0.11 9.32
CA GLU A 461 21.03 0.00 8.02
C GLU A 461 22.54 0.32 8.10
N ILE A 462 23.06 0.70 9.26
CA ILE A 462 24.46 1.16 9.43
C ILE A 462 25.37 0.02 9.88
N ASN A 463 24.95 -0.73 10.90
CA ASN A 463 25.70 -1.85 11.43
C ASN A 463 24.83 -3.08 11.66
N LYS A 464 24.89 -4.01 10.71
CA LYS A 464 24.20 -5.30 10.75
C LYS A 464 25.06 -6.41 11.35
N SER A 465 26.29 -6.13 11.78
CA SER A 465 27.24 -7.18 12.17
C SER A 465 26.77 -8.01 13.36
N CYS A 466 27.26 -9.24 13.47
CA CYS A 466 26.95 -10.10 14.61
C CYS A 466 27.67 -9.73 15.91
N LYS A 467 28.85 -9.15 15.81
CA LYS A 467 29.77 -9.00 16.93
C LYS A 467 30.33 -7.59 16.92
N VAL A 468 30.43 -7.00 18.11
CA VAL A 468 30.92 -5.63 18.28
C VAL A 468 31.82 -5.54 19.51
N GLY A 469 32.63 -4.49 19.55
CA GLY A 469 33.39 -4.11 20.73
C GLY A 469 32.54 -3.25 21.65
N LYS A 470 32.33 -3.70 22.89
CA LYS A 470 31.71 -2.89 23.95
C LYS A 470 32.79 -2.29 24.83
N ILE A 471 32.75 -0.96 24.99
CA ILE A 471 33.61 -0.22 25.93
C ILE A 471 32.76 0.33 27.06
N THR A 472 33.14 0.05 28.30
CA THR A 472 32.52 0.64 29.49
C THR A 472 33.54 1.49 30.23
N LYS A 473 33.29 2.80 30.33
CA LYS A 473 34.18 3.68 31.10
C LYS A 473 34.07 3.36 32.59
N LEU A 474 35.20 3.38 33.29
CA LEU A 474 35.22 3.15 34.74
C LEU A 474 35.06 4.44 35.54
N GLY A 475 35.19 5.60 34.90
CA GLY A 475 35.13 6.92 35.54
C GLY A 475 36.28 7.15 36.51
N ASN A 476 37.37 6.40 36.37
CA ASN A 476 38.56 6.49 37.22
C ASN A 476 39.31 7.79 36.92
N ASN A 477 39.41 8.14 35.64
CA ASN A 477 40.06 9.36 35.19
C ASN A 477 39.28 10.00 34.01
N PRO A 478 39.46 11.32 33.79
CA PRO A 478 38.88 11.99 32.63
C PRO A 478 39.43 11.51 31.28
N TRP A 479 40.44 10.64 31.27
CA TRP A 479 41.13 10.12 30.09
C TRP A 479 41.09 8.59 30.01
N ASP A 480 40.09 7.95 30.62
CA ASP A 480 39.85 6.52 30.49
C ASP A 480 39.71 6.14 29.00
N ASN A 481 40.44 5.11 28.56
CA ASN A 481 40.62 4.75 27.14
C ASN A 481 40.91 3.26 26.91
N ASN A 482 40.87 2.86 25.65
CA ASN A 482 41.37 1.57 25.16
C ASN A 482 42.42 1.79 24.08
N GLN A 483 43.39 0.87 23.98
CA GLN A 483 44.54 1.01 23.07
C GLN A 483 44.77 -0.27 22.26
N ILE A 484 45.36 -0.10 21.07
CA ILE A 484 45.74 -1.17 20.16
C ILE A 484 47.18 -0.91 19.72
N ASP A 485 48.08 -1.84 20.05
CA ASP A 485 49.46 -1.84 19.54
C ASP A 485 49.50 -2.53 18.17
N LEU A 486 50.08 -1.86 17.17
CA LEU A 486 50.20 -2.35 15.80
C LEU A 486 51.60 -2.95 15.55
N ASP A 487 51.67 -3.89 14.61
CA ASP A 487 52.90 -4.60 14.25
C ASP A 487 53.91 -3.77 13.44
N ALA A 488 53.43 -2.72 12.78
CA ALA A 488 54.22 -1.73 12.05
C ALA A 488 53.63 -0.32 12.20
N LYS A 489 54.25 0.66 11.56
CA LYS A 489 53.73 2.03 11.53
C LYS A 489 52.68 2.15 10.43
N LEU A 490 51.61 2.90 10.68
CA LEU A 490 50.54 3.15 9.72
C LEU A 490 51.05 3.96 8.52
N ASP A 491 50.54 3.63 7.33
CA ASP A 491 50.88 4.32 6.09
C ASP A 491 49.69 5.14 5.55
N PHE A 492 49.78 6.47 5.70
CA PHE A 492 48.82 7.42 5.15
C PHE A 492 49.24 8.01 3.79
N ASN A 493 50.23 7.42 3.12
CA ASN A 493 50.46 7.71 1.69
C ASN A 493 49.56 6.85 0.80
N ALA A 494 49.17 5.67 1.29
CA ALA A 494 48.28 4.72 0.63
C ALA A 494 46.87 4.70 1.25
N ASN A 495 46.63 5.46 2.32
CA ASN A 495 45.33 5.52 3.00
C ASN A 495 45.07 6.98 3.41
N GLU A 496 43.82 7.39 3.42
CA GLU A 496 43.39 8.74 3.79
C GLU A 496 43.14 8.92 5.28
N GLY A 497 42.91 7.83 6.01
CA GLY A 497 42.70 7.89 7.45
C GLY A 497 42.14 6.61 8.04
N LEU A 498 41.42 6.75 9.16
CA LEU A 498 40.72 5.67 9.85
C LEU A 498 39.22 5.96 9.91
N LYS A 499 38.38 4.95 9.70
CA LYS A 499 36.93 5.01 9.85
C LYS A 499 36.47 4.01 10.91
N ILE A 500 35.36 4.30 11.58
CA ILE A 500 34.82 3.47 12.68
C ILE A 500 33.31 3.67 12.77
N LYS A 501 32.57 2.58 12.90
CA LYS A 501 31.15 2.62 13.29
C LYS A 501 31.05 2.71 14.80
N VAL A 502 30.24 3.61 15.32
CA VAL A 502 30.06 3.82 16.75
C VAL A 502 28.59 3.87 17.11
N TRP A 503 28.25 3.31 18.26
CA TRP A 503 26.96 3.44 18.91
C TRP A 503 27.16 4.13 20.26
N SER A 504 26.40 5.19 20.51
CA SER A 504 26.44 5.93 21.78
C SER A 504 25.04 6.09 22.37
N PRO A 505 24.86 5.96 23.69
CA PRO A 505 23.59 6.25 24.35
C PRO A 505 23.23 7.74 24.33
N LEU A 506 24.17 8.62 23.95
CA LEU A 506 24.01 10.08 23.92
C LEU A 506 24.47 10.65 22.58
N ALA A 507 23.68 11.53 21.97
CA ALA A 507 24.21 12.40 20.91
C ALA A 507 25.27 13.37 21.46
N ASN A 508 26.10 13.87 20.55
CA ASN A 508 27.17 14.82 20.82
C ASN A 508 28.26 14.30 21.77
N THR A 509 28.45 12.98 21.79
CA THR A 509 29.55 12.30 22.50
C THR A 509 30.84 12.49 21.70
N GLU A 510 31.89 13.01 22.32
CA GLU A 510 33.20 13.10 21.65
C GLU A 510 33.81 11.71 21.48
N VAL A 511 34.11 11.31 20.24
CA VAL A 511 34.93 10.15 19.90
C VAL A 511 36.27 10.66 19.41
N ARG A 512 37.35 10.28 20.10
CA ARG A 512 38.71 10.73 19.77
C ARG A 512 39.62 9.56 19.45
N ILE A 513 40.27 9.64 18.31
CA ILE A 513 41.36 8.75 17.90
C ILE A 513 42.68 9.48 18.06
N LYS A 514 43.56 8.89 18.86
CA LYS A 514 44.94 9.33 19.05
C LYS A 514 45.88 8.26 18.52
N LEU A 515 46.83 8.67 17.67
CA LEU A 515 47.89 7.82 17.17
C LEU A 515 49.19 8.15 17.90
N GLU A 516 49.90 7.12 18.39
CA GLU A 516 51.16 7.28 19.12
C GLU A 516 52.27 6.39 18.56
N GLU A 517 53.53 6.76 18.84
CA GLU A 517 54.68 5.88 18.65
C GLU A 517 54.94 5.05 19.93
N ILE A 518 54.93 3.73 19.78
CA ILE A 518 55.26 2.79 20.87
C ILE A 518 56.66 3.12 21.41
N GLY A 519 56.74 3.36 22.72
CA GLY A 519 57.98 3.73 23.41
C GLY A 519 58.35 5.22 23.34
N ASN A 520 57.58 6.04 22.62
CA ASN A 520 57.73 7.49 22.58
C ASN A 520 56.36 8.21 22.53
N PRO A 521 55.58 8.23 23.63
CA PRO A 521 54.23 8.83 23.66
C PRO A 521 54.21 10.34 23.35
N GLY A 522 55.36 11.01 23.39
CA GLY A 522 55.49 12.42 22.99
C GLY A 522 55.41 12.65 21.47
N ASN A 523 55.53 11.59 20.67
CA ASN A 523 55.29 11.60 19.24
C ASN A 523 53.87 11.05 18.99
N ASN A 524 52.90 11.96 18.85
CA ASN A 524 51.50 11.61 18.66
C ASN A 524 50.75 12.63 17.80
N VAL A 525 49.58 12.23 17.31
CA VAL A 525 48.59 13.08 16.65
C VAL A 525 47.19 12.66 17.13
N GLU A 526 46.26 13.61 17.21
CA GLU A 526 44.89 13.40 17.69
C GLU A 526 43.87 13.99 16.72
N LYS A 527 42.77 13.27 16.49
CA LYS A 527 41.59 13.73 15.74
C LYS A 527 40.34 13.36 16.55
N PHE A 528 39.35 14.24 16.58
CA PHE A 528 38.09 13.98 17.28
C PHE A 528 36.90 14.41 16.43
N LEU A 529 35.79 13.71 16.61
CA LEU A 529 34.48 14.00 16.05
C LEU A 529 33.43 13.79 17.16
N ASN A 530 32.24 14.35 16.97
CA ASN A 530 31.14 14.19 17.91
C ASN A 530 30.06 13.34 17.25
N THR A 531 29.49 12.40 18.01
CA THR A 531 28.32 11.64 17.55
C THR A 531 27.16 12.57 17.24
N SER A 532 26.42 12.28 16.19
CA SER A 532 25.18 12.98 15.81
C SER A 532 23.93 12.17 16.17
N VAL A 533 24.07 10.85 16.36
CA VAL A 533 22.98 9.91 16.65
C VAL A 533 22.90 9.61 18.15
N THR A 534 21.69 9.52 18.69
CA THR A 534 21.43 9.06 20.07
C THR A 534 20.88 7.65 20.03
N ALA A 535 21.47 6.74 20.81
CA ALA A 535 21.03 5.34 20.92
C ALA A 535 20.91 4.65 19.54
N GLY A 536 21.88 4.88 18.67
CA GLY A 536 21.95 4.28 17.33
C GLY A 536 23.37 4.33 16.76
N TRP A 537 23.59 3.56 15.70
CA TRP A 537 24.87 3.48 14.99
C TRP A 537 25.09 4.63 14.00
N GLU A 538 26.33 5.11 13.90
CA GLU A 538 26.81 6.00 12.82
C GLU A 538 28.28 5.68 12.46
N GLU A 539 28.71 5.98 11.23
CA GLU A 539 30.12 5.85 10.82
C GLU A 539 30.84 7.20 10.92
N LEU A 540 32.00 7.21 11.58
CA LEU A 540 32.85 8.38 11.74
C LEU A 540 34.17 8.19 10.99
N MET A 541 34.58 9.20 10.20
CA MET A 541 35.81 9.19 9.41
C MET A 541 36.84 10.20 9.95
N PHE A 542 38.02 9.71 10.32
CA PHE A 542 39.12 10.50 10.89
C PHE A 542 40.26 10.64 9.87
N PRO A 543 40.36 11.78 9.16
CA PRO A 543 41.40 11.99 8.16
C PRO A 543 42.77 12.26 8.79
N PHE A 544 43.79 11.59 8.26
CA PHE A 544 45.20 11.77 8.59
C PHE A 544 45.98 12.20 7.37
N ASP A 545 46.92 13.13 7.55
CA ASP A 545 47.69 13.66 6.43
C ASP A 545 48.77 12.66 6.02
N SER A 546 49.15 12.63 4.73
CA SER A 546 50.32 11.83 4.27
C SER A 546 51.61 12.18 5.02
N ALA A 547 51.69 13.41 5.55
CA ALA A 547 52.76 13.83 6.43
C ALA A 547 52.86 13.00 7.71
N ASP A 548 51.79 12.33 8.15
CA ASP A 548 51.68 11.46 9.33
C ASP A 548 52.01 9.99 9.08
N SER A 549 52.19 9.61 7.81
CA SER A 549 52.64 8.27 7.43
C SER A 549 53.98 7.90 8.07
N ASP A 550 54.17 6.61 8.38
CA ASP A 550 55.39 6.03 8.94
C ASP A 550 55.82 6.61 10.31
N LYS A 551 54.88 7.21 11.08
CA LYS A 551 55.18 7.76 12.41
C LYS A 551 54.67 6.92 13.57
N PHE A 552 53.44 6.41 13.48
CA PHE A 552 52.68 5.89 14.61
C PHE A 552 52.33 4.41 14.44
N ASN A 553 52.39 3.65 15.52
CA ASN A 553 52.12 2.22 15.58
C ASN A 553 51.30 1.83 16.82
N LYS A 554 50.56 2.79 17.38
CA LYS A 554 49.58 2.58 18.43
C LYS A 554 48.35 3.45 18.13
N ILE A 555 47.17 2.86 18.26
CA ILE A 555 45.88 3.55 18.23
C ILE A 555 45.35 3.62 19.66
N VAL A 556 44.83 4.78 20.07
CA VAL A 556 44.17 4.99 21.35
C VAL A 556 42.81 5.62 21.08
N ILE A 557 41.74 4.97 21.56
CA ILE A 557 40.36 5.44 21.42
C ILE A 557 39.83 5.97 22.75
N PHE A 558 39.21 7.14 22.71
CA PHE A 558 38.52 7.75 23.84
C PHE A 558 37.06 7.99 23.47
N PHE A 559 36.16 7.66 24.39
CA PHE A 559 34.78 8.12 24.38
C PHE A 559 34.57 9.16 25.47
N ASP A 560 33.93 10.28 25.13
CA ASP A 560 33.61 11.40 26.01
C ASP A 560 34.82 11.87 26.84
N LEU A 561 35.91 12.26 26.14
CA LEU A 561 37.13 12.69 26.79
C LEU A 561 36.87 13.90 27.70
N ASN A 562 37.48 13.88 28.89
CA ASN A 562 37.30 14.82 30.00
C ASN A 562 36.04 14.62 30.85
N ALA A 563 35.16 13.68 30.49
CA ALA A 563 34.04 13.28 31.34
C ALA A 563 34.44 12.09 32.25
N ASN A 564 34.18 12.26 33.55
CA ASN A 564 34.24 11.17 34.54
C ASN A 564 32.87 10.49 34.64
N ASN A 565 32.48 9.78 33.58
CA ASN A 565 31.24 9.02 33.51
C ASN A 565 31.53 7.51 33.60
N THR A 566 30.47 6.70 33.65
CA THR A 566 30.55 5.23 33.58
C THR A 566 29.71 4.71 32.42
N ASP A 567 29.66 5.47 31.34
CA ASP A 567 28.79 5.18 30.21
C ASP A 567 29.36 4.04 29.35
N THR A 568 28.47 3.35 28.65
CA THR A 568 28.80 2.25 27.74
C THR A 568 28.65 2.70 26.30
N TYR A 569 29.62 2.34 25.46
CA TYR A 569 29.65 2.62 24.03
C TYR A 569 29.92 1.32 23.27
N TYR A 570 29.45 1.22 22.04
CA TYR A 570 29.82 0.12 21.14
C TYR A 570 30.54 0.67 19.92
N PHE A 571 31.43 -0.13 19.35
CA PHE A 571 32.11 0.21 18.11
C PHE A 571 32.36 -1.03 17.25
N ASP A 572 32.51 -0.79 15.97
CA ASP A 572 32.70 -1.81 14.94
C ASP A 572 33.38 -1.23 13.70
N ASP A 573 33.83 -2.09 12.79
CA ASP A 573 34.45 -1.75 11.50
C ASP A 573 35.51 -0.65 11.62
N PHE A 574 36.38 -0.77 12.63
CA PHE A 574 37.46 0.19 12.83
C PHE A 574 38.60 -0.11 11.86
N ALA A 575 38.65 0.62 10.74
CA ALA A 575 39.50 0.27 9.60
C ALA A 575 40.25 1.46 8.98
N LEU A 576 41.32 1.19 8.25
CA LEU A 576 41.90 2.15 7.30
C LEU A 576 40.90 2.40 6.15
N TYR A 577 40.88 3.62 5.64
CA TYR A 577 40.13 3.97 4.42
C TYR A 577 40.98 4.85 3.50
N GLY A 578 40.60 4.91 2.22
CA GLY A 578 41.31 5.65 1.17
C GLY A 578 42.02 4.73 0.17
N ASP A 579 42.40 5.31 -0.97
CA ASP A 579 42.77 4.56 -2.18
C ASP A 579 44.19 3.98 -2.14
N GLY A 580 44.35 2.90 -1.39
CA GLY A 580 45.55 2.08 -1.36
C GLY A 580 45.41 0.90 -2.30
N SER A 581 46.02 0.97 -3.48
CA SER A 581 46.10 -0.13 -4.44
C SER A 581 46.62 -1.43 -3.79
N GLY A 582 45.70 -2.33 -3.42
CA GLY A 582 46.03 -3.52 -2.63
C GLY A 582 44.93 -4.57 -2.43
N GLY A 583 43.88 -4.61 -3.27
CA GLY A 583 43.02 -5.77 -3.51
C GLY A 583 42.27 -6.43 -2.33
N ASN A 584 40.97 -6.14 -2.18
CA ASN A 584 39.86 -7.00 -2.62
C ASN A 584 38.52 -6.37 -2.19
N GLY A 585 37.63 -6.12 -3.16
CA GLY A 585 36.17 -6.11 -2.97
C GLY A 585 35.55 -4.93 -2.23
N GLY A 586 35.11 -3.90 -2.97
CA GLY A 586 34.11 -2.95 -2.51
C GLY A 586 33.79 -1.93 -3.61
N SER A 587 32.54 -1.91 -4.07
CA SER A 587 31.97 -0.85 -4.90
C SER A 587 31.79 0.40 -4.03
N ALA A 588 32.80 1.26 -3.96
CA ALA A 588 32.75 2.49 -3.16
C ALA A 588 32.52 3.71 -4.07
N GLU A 589 31.58 4.56 -3.66
CA GLU A 589 31.44 5.92 -4.17
C GLU A 589 32.54 6.81 -3.54
N GLU A 590 33.25 7.59 -4.34
CA GLU A 590 34.40 8.42 -3.93
C GLU A 590 34.09 9.91 -4.21
N VAL A 591 34.14 10.78 -3.19
CA VAL A 591 33.87 12.21 -3.38
C VAL A 591 35.13 12.94 -3.88
N ILE A 592 35.14 13.34 -5.15
CA ILE A 592 36.30 14.00 -5.78
C ILE A 592 36.32 15.53 -5.63
N LEU A 593 35.17 16.17 -5.35
CA LEU A 593 35.08 17.61 -5.03
C LEU A 593 33.90 17.91 -4.08
N ASN A 594 34.20 18.27 -2.83
CA ASN A 594 33.21 18.63 -1.81
C ASN A 594 33.20 20.11 -1.42
N PHE A 595 34.06 20.94 -2.03
CA PHE A 595 34.20 22.38 -1.77
C PHE A 595 34.48 22.84 -0.32
N GLU A 596 34.62 21.91 0.63
CA GLU A 596 34.90 22.19 2.05
C GLU A 596 36.38 22.36 2.36
N ASN A 597 37.23 21.73 1.54
CA ASN A 597 38.67 21.88 1.65
C ASN A 597 39.16 23.04 0.78
N ASN A 598 40.29 23.65 1.14
CA ASN A 598 41.01 24.50 0.19
C ASN A 598 41.23 23.67 -1.08
N LEU A 599 40.84 24.17 -2.25
CA LEU A 599 40.92 23.52 -3.57
C LEU A 599 42.37 23.27 -4.04
N THR A 600 43.24 22.79 -3.15
CA THR A 600 44.64 22.48 -3.37
C THR A 600 44.75 21.40 -4.45
N GLY A 601 45.44 21.72 -5.55
CA GLY A 601 45.54 20.81 -6.70
C GLY A 601 44.44 20.97 -7.75
N ILE A 602 43.42 21.81 -7.50
CA ILE A 602 42.34 22.08 -8.45
C ILE A 602 42.39 23.53 -8.91
N THR A 603 42.39 23.76 -10.23
CA THR A 603 42.28 25.11 -10.81
C THR A 603 40.89 25.29 -11.39
N THR A 604 40.18 26.36 -10.98
CA THR A 604 38.86 26.68 -11.49
C THR A 604 38.94 27.62 -12.70
N SER A 605 38.00 27.48 -13.63
CA SER A 605 37.88 28.28 -14.84
C SER A 605 36.43 28.62 -15.10
N GLU A 606 36.12 29.89 -15.31
CA GLU A 606 34.77 30.36 -15.65
C GLU A 606 34.77 30.93 -17.06
N PHE A 607 33.76 30.60 -17.84
CA PHE A 607 33.64 31.05 -19.23
C PHE A 607 32.18 31.33 -19.57
N GLU A 608 31.90 32.57 -19.98
CA GLU A 608 30.54 33.05 -20.29
C GLU A 608 29.52 32.79 -19.16
N THR A 609 29.97 32.61 -17.92
CA THR A 609 29.20 32.55 -16.68
C THR A 609 30.00 33.32 -15.61
N GLY A 610 29.35 33.75 -14.53
CA GLY A 610 30.04 34.31 -13.37
C GLY A 610 29.84 33.41 -12.17
N GLY A 611 30.65 33.56 -11.12
CA GLY A 611 30.45 32.77 -9.92
C GLY A 611 31.71 32.62 -9.10
N GLY A 612 31.76 31.57 -8.29
CA GLY A 612 32.90 31.23 -7.46
C GLY A 612 32.55 30.34 -6.28
N LEU A 613 33.58 29.92 -5.55
CA LEU A 613 33.43 29.27 -4.25
C LEU A 613 32.85 30.27 -3.24
N ILE A 614 31.68 29.96 -2.69
CA ILE A 614 30.96 30.79 -1.72
C ILE A 614 30.50 29.95 -0.53
N ALA A 615 30.14 30.60 0.58
CA ALA A 615 29.43 29.92 1.66
C ALA A 615 28.06 29.45 1.16
N ASN A 616 27.63 28.23 1.55
CA ASN A 616 26.37 27.63 1.14
C ASN A 616 25.19 28.54 1.55
N PRO A 617 24.49 29.19 0.61
CA PRO A 617 23.42 30.13 0.95
C PRO A 617 22.12 29.42 1.38
N VAL A 618 22.04 28.10 1.19
CA VAL A 618 20.84 27.28 1.35
C VAL A 618 21.18 25.91 1.97
N SER A 619 21.84 25.87 3.12
CA SER A 619 22.14 24.62 3.84
C SER A 619 20.88 23.93 4.35
N GLY A 620 20.67 22.66 4.02
CA GLY A 620 19.54 21.84 4.46
C GLY A 620 19.13 20.76 3.45
N GLY A 621 18.33 19.78 3.87
CA GLY A 621 17.99 18.63 3.03
C GLY A 621 19.20 17.74 2.78
N ILE A 622 19.38 17.27 1.54
CA ILE A 622 20.49 16.38 1.14
C ILE A 622 21.87 17.05 1.13
N ASN A 623 21.93 18.38 1.27
CA ASN A 623 23.19 19.12 1.30
C ASN A 623 23.25 20.07 2.51
N THR A 624 24.06 19.69 3.50
CA THR A 624 24.32 20.46 4.72
C THR A 624 25.72 21.07 4.76
N SER A 625 26.42 21.10 3.62
CA SER A 625 27.79 21.62 3.48
C SER A 625 27.88 23.11 3.86
N ALA A 626 29.09 23.57 4.19
CA ALA A 626 29.33 24.96 4.54
C ALA A 626 29.66 25.82 3.31
N ASN A 627 30.17 25.24 2.23
CA ASN A 627 30.63 25.92 1.03
C ASN A 627 30.14 25.21 -0.24
N VAL A 628 29.83 25.98 -1.28
CA VAL A 628 29.36 25.48 -2.58
C VAL A 628 30.02 26.28 -3.70
N TYR A 629 30.07 25.74 -4.91
CA TYR A 629 30.47 26.52 -6.07
C TYR A 629 29.24 27.11 -6.78
N GLU A 630 29.17 28.43 -6.89
CA GLU A 630 28.09 29.11 -7.62
C GLU A 630 28.42 29.28 -9.11
N ALA A 631 27.43 29.01 -9.97
CA ALA A 631 27.39 29.34 -11.39
C ALA A 631 26.21 30.27 -11.68
N SER A 632 26.46 31.58 -11.77
CA SER A 632 25.50 32.57 -12.26
C SER A 632 25.43 32.58 -13.79
N PHE A 633 24.23 32.45 -14.33
CA PHE A 633 23.95 32.46 -15.76
C PHE A 633 22.75 33.36 -16.12
N ASN A 634 22.73 33.86 -17.35
CA ASN A 634 21.67 34.69 -17.90
C ASN A 634 21.41 34.41 -19.38
N ASN A 635 20.26 34.87 -19.86
CA ASN A 635 19.81 34.72 -21.24
C ASN A 635 20.68 35.39 -22.32
N GLY A 636 21.71 36.15 -21.95
CA GLY A 636 22.75 36.66 -22.85
C GLY A 636 23.98 35.75 -22.95
N ASN A 637 24.17 34.84 -21.99
CA ASN A 637 25.27 33.89 -22.00
C ASN A 637 25.07 32.82 -23.09
N GLN A 638 26.16 32.42 -23.74
CA GLN A 638 26.11 31.37 -24.75
C GLN A 638 25.78 30.01 -24.11
N TRP A 639 25.12 29.11 -24.85
CA TRP A 639 24.74 27.78 -24.35
C TRP A 639 25.93 27.02 -23.76
N TRP A 640 27.11 27.16 -24.37
CA TRP A 640 28.33 26.50 -23.94
C TRP A 640 28.98 27.08 -22.69
N GLY A 641 28.55 28.23 -22.17
CA GLY A 641 29.14 28.82 -20.97
C GLY A 641 29.01 27.94 -19.72
N GLY A 642 30.00 27.95 -18.85
CA GLY A 642 30.00 27.14 -17.63
C GLY A 642 31.25 27.32 -16.77
N ILE A 643 31.45 26.38 -15.86
CA ILE A 643 32.60 26.29 -14.95
C ILE A 643 33.37 25.02 -15.26
N GLY A 644 34.70 25.10 -15.20
CA GLY A 644 35.58 23.95 -15.31
C GLY A 644 36.51 23.83 -14.10
N PHE A 645 36.68 22.60 -13.62
CA PHE A 645 37.59 22.21 -12.54
C PHE A 645 38.71 21.35 -13.12
N VAL A 646 39.94 21.84 -13.09
CA VAL A 646 41.12 21.15 -13.64
C VAL A 646 41.90 20.52 -12.48
N PHE A 647 42.04 19.20 -12.51
CA PHE A 647 42.74 18.41 -11.50
C PHE A 647 44.20 18.23 -11.92
N ALA A 648 45.14 18.63 -11.06
CA ALA A 648 46.57 18.56 -11.35
C ALA A 648 47.07 17.13 -11.58
N ASP A 649 46.49 16.16 -10.88
CA ASP A 649 46.88 14.75 -10.92
C ASP A 649 46.06 13.92 -11.92
N GLY A 650 45.11 14.55 -12.62
CA GLY A 650 44.19 13.88 -13.53
C GLY A 650 42.94 13.33 -12.85
N LEU A 651 42.08 12.73 -13.64
CA LEU A 651 40.90 11.98 -13.20
C LEU A 651 41.07 10.51 -13.62
N ASP A 652 40.39 9.60 -12.91
CA ASP A 652 40.34 8.22 -13.38
C ASP A 652 39.57 8.13 -14.71
N GLN A 653 40.20 7.45 -15.66
CA GLN A 653 39.68 7.25 -17.02
C GLN A 653 38.67 6.10 -17.07
N THR A 654 38.60 5.28 -16.01
CA THR A 654 37.66 4.15 -15.94
C THR A 654 36.32 4.53 -15.32
N THR A 655 36.24 5.63 -14.58
CA THR A 655 35.01 6.15 -13.98
C THR A 655 33.99 6.53 -15.05
N THR A 656 32.94 5.74 -15.22
CA THR A 656 31.84 6.06 -16.15
C THR A 656 30.67 6.76 -15.49
N VAL A 657 30.62 6.85 -14.16
CA VAL A 657 29.49 7.44 -13.43
C VAL A 657 29.97 8.53 -12.48
N TYR A 658 29.36 9.70 -12.60
CA TYR A 658 29.61 10.85 -11.73
C TYR A 658 28.29 11.26 -11.08
N LYS A 659 28.29 11.54 -9.78
CA LYS A 659 27.18 12.16 -9.07
C LYS A 659 27.57 13.56 -8.62
N ALA A 660 26.60 14.46 -8.50
CA ALA A 660 26.82 15.76 -7.87
C ALA A 660 25.50 16.33 -7.36
N LYS A 661 25.57 17.08 -6.25
CA LYS A 661 24.44 17.80 -5.69
C LYS A 661 24.32 19.17 -6.34
N PHE A 662 23.11 19.53 -6.73
CA PHE A 662 22.80 20.79 -7.36
C PHE A 662 21.62 21.48 -6.70
N TYR A 663 21.67 22.80 -6.65
CA TYR A 663 20.52 23.63 -6.34
C TYR A 663 20.41 24.69 -7.43
N SER A 664 19.28 24.76 -8.13
CA SER A 664 19.03 25.81 -9.11
C SER A 664 17.95 26.77 -8.62
N THR A 665 18.16 28.07 -8.80
CA THR A 665 17.13 29.08 -8.50
C THR A 665 15.99 29.12 -9.53
N VAL A 666 16.12 28.37 -10.63
CA VAL A 666 15.16 28.31 -11.73
C VAL A 666 14.93 26.87 -12.18
N ALA A 667 13.73 26.55 -12.66
CA ALA A 667 13.40 25.23 -13.21
C ALA A 667 12.44 25.35 -14.40
N PRO A 668 12.54 24.46 -15.40
CA PRO A 668 13.56 23.41 -15.49
C PRO A 668 14.96 23.99 -15.79
N THR A 669 16.02 23.36 -15.26
CA THR A 669 17.42 23.70 -15.57
C THR A 669 18.12 22.47 -16.13
N ASN A 670 18.55 22.52 -17.40
CA ASN A 670 19.36 21.45 -18.00
C ASN A 670 20.84 21.63 -17.65
N VAL A 671 21.40 20.74 -16.84
CA VAL A 671 22.81 20.73 -16.46
C VAL A 671 23.56 19.77 -17.38
N LEU A 672 24.48 20.31 -18.18
CA LEU A 672 25.42 19.48 -18.96
C LEU A 672 26.70 19.30 -18.14
N PHE A 673 26.93 18.07 -17.70
CA PHE A 673 28.17 17.66 -17.03
C PHE A 673 29.09 16.98 -18.03
N GLN A 674 30.37 17.34 -18.01
CA GLN A 674 31.35 16.90 -18.98
C GLN A 674 32.69 16.61 -18.35
N VAL A 675 33.45 15.72 -18.99
CA VAL A 675 34.87 15.51 -18.72
C VAL A 675 35.69 15.67 -20.01
N GLU A 676 36.87 16.27 -19.91
CA GLU A 676 37.78 16.45 -21.05
C GLU A 676 39.26 16.40 -20.63
N VAL A 677 40.15 16.25 -21.62
CA VAL A 677 41.56 16.59 -21.45
C VAL A 677 41.68 18.10 -21.66
N ASP A 678 42.12 18.82 -20.63
CA ASP A 678 42.20 20.27 -20.66
C ASP A 678 43.04 20.76 -21.85
N GLY A 679 42.50 21.74 -22.57
CA GLY A 679 43.09 22.27 -23.80
C GLY A 679 42.83 21.44 -25.07
N THR A 680 42.07 20.33 -25.00
CA THR A 680 41.60 19.58 -26.16
C THR A 680 40.10 19.77 -26.37
N ASN A 681 39.65 20.09 -27.59
CA ASN A 681 38.23 20.29 -27.89
C ASN A 681 37.51 18.94 -28.10
N ALA A 682 37.54 18.05 -27.10
CA ALA A 682 36.89 16.73 -27.17
C ALA A 682 36.21 16.32 -25.84
N PRO A 683 35.27 17.13 -25.30
CA PRO A 683 34.56 16.78 -24.09
C PRO A 683 33.56 15.64 -24.33
N VAL A 684 33.45 14.76 -23.35
CA VAL A 684 32.39 13.74 -23.24
C VAL A 684 31.48 14.14 -22.11
N GLY A 685 30.16 14.06 -22.31
CA GLY A 685 29.20 14.56 -21.32
C GLY A 685 27.85 13.92 -21.37
N ASP A 686 27.10 14.18 -20.31
CA ASP A 686 25.70 13.81 -20.16
C ASP A 686 24.89 15.03 -19.67
N VAL A 687 23.61 15.09 -20.03
CA VAL A 687 22.71 16.18 -19.65
C VAL A 687 21.64 15.63 -18.73
N GLN A 688 21.60 16.16 -17.51
CA GLN A 688 20.54 15.88 -16.54
C GLN A 688 19.71 17.13 -16.31
N GLN A 689 18.43 16.97 -15.95
CA GLN A 689 17.51 18.08 -15.77
C GLN A 689 17.08 18.22 -14.32
N ILE A 690 17.25 19.41 -13.77
CA ILE A 690 16.64 19.81 -12.51
C ILE A 690 15.21 20.25 -12.83
N THR A 691 14.22 19.54 -12.31
CA THR A 691 12.78 19.76 -12.60
C THR A 691 12.10 20.69 -11.59
N THR A 692 12.67 20.84 -10.39
CA THR A 692 12.16 21.69 -9.30
C THR A 692 13.18 22.78 -8.94
N ALA A 693 12.73 24.02 -8.85
CA ALA A 693 13.59 25.14 -8.45
C ALA A 693 13.62 25.29 -6.93
N ASN A 694 14.73 25.81 -6.42
CA ASN A 694 14.95 26.13 -5.01
C ASN A 694 14.97 24.93 -4.06
N GLU A 695 15.49 23.81 -4.53
CA GLU A 695 15.67 22.58 -3.77
C GLU A 695 17.00 21.92 -4.18
N TRP A 696 17.66 21.26 -3.22
CA TRP A 696 18.84 20.45 -3.51
C TRP A 696 18.40 19.12 -4.14
N VAL A 697 19.00 18.79 -5.27
CA VAL A 697 18.83 17.51 -5.96
C VAL A 697 20.19 16.89 -6.23
N GLU A 698 20.30 15.59 -6.13
CA GLU A 698 21.49 14.86 -6.60
C GLU A 698 21.23 14.37 -8.01
N LEU A 699 22.16 14.66 -8.93
CA LEU A 699 22.08 14.19 -10.32
C LEU A 699 23.21 13.20 -10.58
N THR A 700 22.86 12.10 -11.25
CA THR A 700 23.81 11.09 -11.73
C THR A 700 24.04 11.28 -13.23
N PHE A 701 25.30 11.34 -13.65
CA PHE A 701 25.75 11.49 -15.03
C PHE A 701 26.54 10.26 -15.46
N THR A 702 26.10 9.61 -16.52
CA THR A 702 26.78 8.42 -17.06
C THR A 702 27.50 8.78 -18.36
N LEU A 703 28.83 8.67 -18.33
CA LEU A 703 29.74 9.06 -19.40
C LEU A 703 30.32 7.81 -20.08
N ALA A 704 30.36 7.83 -21.41
CA ALA A 704 30.90 6.74 -22.22
C ALA A 704 31.98 7.25 -23.19
N ASN A 705 32.99 6.43 -23.47
CA ASN A 705 34.12 6.77 -24.34
C ASN A 705 35.03 7.89 -23.78
N ILE A 706 35.31 7.85 -22.49
CA ILE A 706 36.15 8.84 -21.81
C ILE A 706 37.57 8.84 -22.41
N PRO A 707 38.11 9.99 -22.87
CA PRO A 707 39.43 10.05 -23.46
C PRO A 707 40.54 9.74 -22.45
N ASN A 708 41.62 9.13 -22.93
CA ASN A 708 42.78 8.91 -22.08
C ASN A 708 43.43 10.22 -21.63
N GLY A 709 43.82 10.31 -20.36
CA GLY A 709 44.44 11.49 -19.75
C GLY A 709 43.46 12.60 -19.37
N VAL A 710 42.17 12.28 -19.19
CA VAL A 710 41.14 13.21 -18.72
C VAL A 710 41.55 13.84 -17.39
N ASN A 711 41.39 15.15 -17.28
CA ASN A 711 41.85 15.90 -16.09
C ASN A 711 40.98 17.12 -15.78
N ARG A 712 39.83 17.26 -16.45
CA ARG A 712 38.94 18.40 -16.25
C ARG A 712 37.49 17.98 -16.24
N VAL A 713 36.77 18.39 -15.21
CA VAL A 713 35.30 18.38 -15.16
C VAL A 713 34.79 19.74 -15.64
N LEU A 714 33.72 19.75 -16.46
CA LEU A 714 32.99 20.95 -16.84
C LEU A 714 31.51 20.81 -16.47
N VAL A 715 30.96 21.82 -15.82
CA VAL A 715 29.53 21.94 -15.53
C VAL A 715 28.99 23.15 -16.27
N ARG A 716 28.00 22.94 -17.13
CA ARG A 716 27.34 23.99 -17.91
C ARG A 716 25.88 24.10 -17.50
N PRO A 717 25.49 25.19 -16.83
CA PRO A 717 24.12 25.37 -16.39
C PRO A 717 23.21 25.78 -17.55
N ASP A 718 21.97 25.29 -17.54
CA ASP A 718 20.87 25.71 -18.42
C ASP A 718 21.22 25.73 -19.92
N VAL A 719 21.68 24.60 -20.46
CA VAL A 719 22.18 24.52 -21.85
C VAL A 719 21.10 24.58 -22.95
N GLY A 720 19.81 24.59 -22.60
CA GLY A 720 18.72 24.60 -23.58
C GLY A 720 18.79 23.42 -24.57
N ASP A 721 18.67 23.70 -25.87
CA ASP A 721 18.82 22.76 -26.98
C ASP A 721 20.27 22.66 -27.49
N GLN A 722 21.24 23.10 -26.69
CA GLN A 722 22.66 23.22 -27.06
C GLN A 722 22.90 24.11 -28.29
N SER A 723 22.03 25.11 -28.49
CA SER A 723 22.16 26.12 -29.53
C SER A 723 21.88 27.53 -28.97
N GLY A 724 22.53 28.55 -29.55
CA GLY A 724 22.26 29.95 -29.18
C GLY A 724 22.66 30.34 -27.75
N THR A 725 21.77 31.05 -27.05
CA THR A 725 21.97 31.55 -25.68
C THR A 725 21.20 30.71 -24.67
N LYS A 726 21.61 30.75 -23.40
CA LYS A 726 20.93 30.03 -22.31
C LYS A 726 19.45 30.46 -22.21
N PRO A 727 18.50 29.53 -21.96
CA PRO A 727 17.08 29.85 -21.92
C PRO A 727 16.65 30.79 -20.79
N ASN A 728 17.27 30.68 -19.61
CA ASN A 728 16.87 31.36 -18.38
C ASN A 728 17.98 32.24 -17.79
N THR A 729 17.61 32.97 -16.73
CA THR A 729 18.55 33.72 -15.87
C THR A 729 18.40 33.24 -14.44
N GLY A 730 19.49 32.78 -13.82
CA GLY A 730 19.50 32.22 -12.47
C GLY A 730 20.91 31.87 -11.97
N SER A 731 20.97 31.22 -10.81
CA SER A 731 22.18 30.63 -10.24
C SER A 731 22.01 29.11 -10.10
N LEU A 732 23.08 28.37 -10.39
CA LEU A 732 23.24 26.95 -10.09
C LEU A 732 24.32 26.82 -9.01
N TYR A 733 24.00 26.27 -7.86
CA TYR A 733 24.98 25.88 -6.83
C TYR A 733 25.33 24.41 -7.03
N ILE A 734 26.61 24.08 -6.93
CA ILE A 734 27.18 22.76 -7.18
C ILE A 734 27.91 22.32 -5.93
N ASP A 735 27.72 21.06 -5.56
CA ASP A 735 28.40 20.44 -4.43
C ASP A 735 28.60 18.93 -4.58
N ASP A 736 29.47 18.35 -3.76
CA ASP A 736 29.71 16.90 -3.63
C ASP A 736 29.82 16.15 -4.97
N ILE A 737 30.72 16.58 -5.86
CA ILE A 737 31.01 15.83 -7.08
C ILE A 737 31.72 14.54 -6.69
N THR A 738 31.11 13.41 -7.04
CA THR A 738 31.45 12.07 -6.59
C THR A 738 31.60 11.16 -7.80
N THR A 739 32.54 10.22 -7.77
CA THR A 739 32.77 9.18 -8.76
C THR A 739 32.27 7.85 -8.23
N VAL A 740 31.77 6.99 -9.12
CA VAL A 740 31.44 5.60 -8.77
C VAL A 740 32.32 4.69 -9.60
N ASN A 741 33.26 4.01 -8.94
CA ASN A 741 34.19 3.09 -9.59
C ASN A 741 33.59 1.68 -9.57
N ASP A 742 32.88 1.33 -10.65
CA ASP A 742 32.26 0.03 -10.78
C ASP A 742 33.33 -1.00 -11.17
N GLY A 743 33.69 -1.86 -10.21
CA GLY A 743 34.63 -2.96 -10.39
C GLY A 743 34.04 -4.03 -11.29
N GLY A 744 33.96 -3.77 -12.60
CA GLY A 744 33.70 -4.75 -13.66
C GLY A 744 32.60 -5.77 -13.34
N GLY A 745 31.36 -5.33 -13.23
CA GLY A 745 30.23 -6.24 -13.07
C GLY A 745 28.92 -5.50 -12.85
N SER A 746 28.28 -5.12 -13.96
CA SER A 746 26.92 -4.57 -14.05
C SER A 746 25.96 -5.14 -13.00
N GLY A 747 25.74 -4.38 -11.93
CA GLY A 747 24.72 -4.61 -10.91
C GLY A 747 24.24 -3.25 -10.39
N GLY A 748 23.12 -2.77 -10.92
CA GLY A 748 22.52 -1.50 -10.52
C GLY A 748 21.65 -1.69 -9.29
N GLY A 749 21.90 -0.89 -8.25
CA GLY A 749 21.08 -0.78 -7.05
C GLY A 749 20.44 0.61 -6.93
N GLY A 750 19.11 0.61 -6.92
CA GLY A 750 18.16 1.35 -6.07
C GLY A 750 18.42 2.74 -5.47
N GLY A 751 17.44 3.64 -5.74
CA GLY A 751 16.84 4.62 -4.82
C GLY A 751 17.37 6.07 -4.90
N VAL A 752 16.58 7.17 -4.85
CA VAL A 752 15.15 7.43 -4.60
C VAL A 752 14.78 8.79 -5.21
N GLY A 753 13.61 8.94 -5.86
CA GLY A 753 12.99 10.27 -6.08
C GLY A 753 12.05 10.44 -7.28
N SER A 754 10.76 10.11 -7.11
CA SER A 754 9.59 10.72 -7.78
C SER A 754 9.75 11.19 -9.25
N GLY A 755 9.85 10.23 -10.17
CA GLY A 755 9.72 10.48 -11.61
C GLY A 755 9.80 9.16 -12.36
N GLY A 756 8.76 8.34 -12.28
CA GLY A 756 8.84 6.98 -12.81
C GLY A 756 8.89 6.93 -14.34
N GLY A 757 9.84 6.15 -14.82
CA GLY A 757 10.35 6.01 -16.17
C GLY A 757 11.85 6.30 -16.19
N CYS A 758 12.66 5.41 -16.78
CA CYS A 758 14.06 5.67 -17.08
C CYS A 758 14.21 7.05 -17.78
N ALA A 759 15.00 7.96 -17.19
CA ALA A 759 15.22 9.30 -17.76
C ALA A 759 16.08 9.29 -19.04
N GLY A 760 16.77 8.18 -19.32
CA GLY A 760 17.54 7.93 -20.53
C GLY A 760 16.73 7.29 -21.67
N THR A 761 17.37 7.05 -22.82
CA THR A 761 16.75 6.25 -23.90
C THR A 761 16.82 4.77 -23.53
N PRO A 762 15.70 4.00 -23.55
CA PRO A 762 15.73 2.57 -23.26
C PRO A 762 16.75 1.84 -24.14
N VAL A 763 17.56 0.98 -23.54
CA VAL A 763 18.59 0.19 -24.22
C VAL A 763 18.20 -1.29 -24.25
N ALA A 764 18.64 -2.01 -25.28
CA ALA A 764 18.37 -3.45 -25.38
C ALA A 764 18.99 -4.17 -24.18
N ALA A 765 18.18 -4.91 -23.44
CA ALA A 765 18.65 -5.74 -22.34
C ALA A 765 19.70 -6.75 -22.82
N THR A 766 20.83 -6.84 -22.11
CA THR A 766 21.96 -7.69 -22.51
C THR A 766 22.06 -9.00 -21.74
N THR A 767 21.50 -9.07 -20.52
CA THR A 767 21.47 -10.27 -19.67
C THR A 767 20.15 -10.37 -18.89
N LEU A 768 19.96 -11.47 -18.14
CA LEU A 768 18.89 -11.64 -17.14
C LEU A 768 19.57 -11.80 -15.77
N PRO A 769 18.96 -11.36 -14.65
CA PRO A 769 17.58 -10.84 -14.51
C PRO A 769 17.39 -9.42 -15.05
N LEU A 770 16.14 -8.99 -15.18
CA LEU A 770 15.72 -7.64 -15.55
C LEU A 770 14.68 -7.13 -14.56
N ASP A 771 15.04 -6.08 -13.84
CA ASP A 771 14.19 -5.28 -12.97
C ASP A 771 13.78 -3.95 -13.62
N PHE A 772 14.34 -3.63 -14.80
CA PHE A 772 13.98 -2.46 -15.62
C PHE A 772 14.29 -1.10 -14.96
N GLU A 773 15.10 -1.11 -13.89
CA GLU A 773 15.50 0.08 -13.15
C GLU A 773 16.71 0.78 -13.79
N GLY A 774 17.54 0.05 -14.54
CA GLY A 774 18.78 0.55 -15.15
C GLY A 774 18.67 1.02 -16.60
N CYS A 775 17.46 1.32 -17.08
CA CYS A 775 17.14 1.66 -18.48
C CYS A 775 17.20 0.50 -19.50
N GLU A 776 17.57 -0.71 -19.08
CA GLU A 776 17.45 -1.92 -19.90
C GLU A 776 16.00 -2.30 -20.15
N SER A 777 15.66 -2.65 -21.40
CA SER A 777 14.30 -3.00 -21.79
C SER A 777 14.28 -3.87 -23.06
N PHE A 778 13.09 -4.30 -23.46
CA PHE A 778 12.87 -4.91 -24.77
C PHE A 778 12.63 -3.79 -25.78
N VAL A 779 13.67 -3.45 -26.55
CA VAL A 779 13.61 -2.34 -27.52
C VAL A 779 13.11 -2.76 -28.90
N SER A 780 12.76 -4.04 -29.10
CA SER A 780 12.24 -4.55 -30.36
C SER A 780 10.81 -5.04 -30.19
N SER A 781 9.93 -4.56 -31.07
CA SER A 781 8.55 -4.99 -31.18
C SER A 781 8.26 -5.53 -32.59
N PHE A 782 7.15 -6.24 -32.75
CA PHE A 782 6.71 -6.74 -34.04
C PHE A 782 5.19 -6.81 -34.11
N SER A 783 4.62 -6.47 -35.27
CA SER A 783 3.17 -6.51 -35.49
C SER A 783 2.84 -6.63 -36.98
N SER A 784 1.54 -6.80 -37.32
CA SER A 784 1.07 -6.86 -38.71
C SER A 784 1.23 -5.56 -39.50
N ILE A 785 1.52 -4.44 -38.82
CA ILE A 785 1.81 -3.13 -39.44
C ILE A 785 3.22 -2.62 -39.13
N GLY A 786 4.12 -3.50 -38.65
CA GLY A 786 5.50 -3.16 -38.26
C GLY A 786 5.60 -2.56 -36.85
N ASP A 787 6.71 -1.88 -36.57
CA ASP A 787 7.11 -1.39 -35.23
C ASP A 787 6.18 -0.28 -34.67
N GLY A 788 5.24 0.23 -35.47
CA GLY A 788 4.27 1.25 -35.05
C GLY A 788 2.98 0.70 -34.42
N GLY A 789 2.74 -0.62 -34.45
CA GLY A 789 1.53 -1.24 -33.89
C GLY A 789 1.67 -1.73 -32.44
N VAL A 790 2.91 -1.96 -32.00
CA VAL A 790 3.28 -2.33 -30.62
C VAL A 790 4.46 -1.47 -30.24
N THR A 791 4.38 -0.73 -29.14
CA THR A 791 5.45 0.14 -28.65
C THR A 791 5.86 -0.25 -27.24
N THR A 792 7.14 -0.11 -26.94
CA THR A 792 7.68 -0.31 -25.59
C THR A 792 8.22 0.99 -25.02
N SER A 793 8.09 1.16 -23.70
CA SER A 793 8.69 2.24 -22.94
C SER A 793 9.01 1.74 -21.53
N LEU A 794 9.90 2.46 -20.84
CA LEU A 794 10.06 2.33 -19.40
C LEU A 794 9.23 3.42 -18.75
N ASP A 795 8.28 3.02 -17.94
CA ASP A 795 7.32 3.92 -17.28
C ASP A 795 7.38 3.70 -15.76
N ALA A 796 6.84 4.65 -15.01
CA ALA A 796 6.55 4.47 -13.60
C ALA A 796 5.75 3.20 -13.35
N ASN A 797 6.07 2.48 -12.27
CA ASN A 797 5.24 1.39 -11.79
C ASN A 797 3.80 1.90 -11.55
N PRO A 798 2.78 1.38 -12.28
CA PRO A 798 1.41 1.86 -12.19
C PRO A 798 0.73 1.52 -10.85
N SER A 799 1.28 0.57 -10.08
CA SER A 799 0.80 0.21 -8.75
C SER A 799 1.97 -0.31 -7.91
N LYS A 800 2.66 0.62 -7.24
CA LYS A 800 3.87 0.36 -6.46
C LYS A 800 3.53 -0.18 -5.07
N SER A 801 2.95 -1.38 -5.03
CA SER A 801 2.44 -2.02 -3.82
C SER A 801 2.37 -3.54 -3.97
N GLY A 802 2.19 -4.24 -2.84
CA GLY A 802 2.08 -5.70 -2.84
C GLY A 802 3.36 -6.38 -3.32
N ILE A 803 3.25 -7.31 -4.27
CA ILE A 803 4.40 -8.09 -4.75
C ILE A 803 5.37 -7.29 -5.62
N ASN A 804 5.01 -6.08 -6.07
CA ASN A 804 5.88 -5.26 -6.90
C ASN A 804 5.99 -3.82 -6.36
N THR A 805 7.15 -3.51 -5.78
CA THR A 805 7.47 -2.19 -5.20
C THR A 805 8.50 -1.42 -6.02
N SER A 806 8.84 -1.88 -7.22
CA SER A 806 9.80 -1.25 -8.15
C SER A 806 9.39 0.15 -8.57
N ASP A 807 10.34 0.98 -8.97
CA ASP A 807 10.12 2.35 -9.41
C ASP A 807 9.73 2.38 -10.90
N ASN A 808 10.40 1.56 -11.71
CA ASN A 808 10.31 1.52 -13.15
C ASN A 808 9.86 0.14 -13.62
N VAL A 809 9.06 0.13 -14.69
CA VAL A 809 8.55 -1.10 -15.28
C VAL A 809 8.55 -0.98 -16.79
N MET A 810 8.69 -2.10 -17.48
CA MET A 810 8.53 -2.12 -18.93
C MET A 810 7.05 -2.08 -19.31
N LYS A 811 6.63 -0.98 -19.89
CA LYS A 811 5.30 -0.83 -20.50
C LYS A 811 5.32 -1.26 -21.95
N VAL A 812 4.28 -2.00 -22.33
CA VAL A 812 3.98 -2.40 -23.69
C VAL A 812 2.59 -1.89 -24.04
N VAL A 813 2.52 -1.01 -25.04
CA VAL A 813 1.25 -0.53 -25.59
C VAL A 813 1.03 -1.19 -26.94
N ARG A 814 -0.14 -1.82 -27.11
CA ARG A 814 -0.58 -2.39 -28.38
C ARG A 814 -1.78 -1.61 -28.88
N ALA A 815 -1.68 -1.06 -30.09
CA ALA A 815 -2.76 -0.31 -30.71
C ALA A 815 -3.99 -1.20 -31.03
N SER A 816 -5.13 -0.56 -31.25
CA SER A 816 -6.35 -1.23 -31.74
C SER A 816 -6.17 -1.75 -33.18
N GLY A 817 -6.79 -2.89 -33.51
CA GLY A 817 -6.78 -3.48 -34.84
C GLY A 817 -5.49 -4.25 -35.19
N ILE A 818 -4.64 -4.53 -34.21
CA ILE A 818 -3.38 -5.26 -34.37
C ILE A 818 -3.62 -6.75 -34.20
N ASN A 819 -2.98 -7.59 -35.01
CA ASN A 819 -3.10 -9.03 -34.85
C ASN A 819 -2.57 -9.49 -33.48
N ARG A 820 -3.26 -10.44 -32.83
CA ARG A 820 -2.92 -10.88 -31.47
C ARG A 820 -1.54 -11.52 -31.34
N TRP A 821 -0.96 -12.02 -32.43
CA TRP A 821 0.42 -12.53 -32.43
C TRP A 821 1.50 -11.43 -32.31
N GLY A 822 1.16 -10.15 -32.46
CA GLY A 822 2.12 -9.05 -32.32
C GLY A 822 2.64 -8.96 -30.88
N GLY A 823 3.89 -8.59 -30.68
CA GLY A 823 4.51 -8.62 -29.36
C GLY A 823 5.84 -7.90 -29.30
N ILE A 824 6.62 -8.26 -28.29
CA ILE A 824 7.95 -7.71 -28.02
C ILE A 824 8.97 -8.85 -28.00
N GLN A 825 10.20 -8.54 -28.34
CA GLN A 825 11.30 -9.50 -28.35
C GLN A 825 12.61 -8.83 -27.94
N ASN A 826 13.50 -9.60 -27.32
CA ASN A 826 14.83 -9.11 -26.99
C ASN A 826 15.87 -10.21 -27.16
N SER A 827 16.97 -9.86 -27.81
CA SER A 827 18.12 -10.74 -28.05
C SER A 827 19.25 -10.36 -27.10
N PHE A 828 19.73 -11.31 -26.32
CA PHE A 828 20.76 -11.11 -25.29
C PHE A 828 22.16 -11.34 -25.89
N PRO A 829 23.04 -10.31 -25.94
CA PRO A 829 24.43 -10.46 -26.40
C PRO A 829 25.29 -11.07 -25.28
N GLN A 830 26.06 -12.12 -25.61
CA GLN A 830 27.05 -12.73 -24.72
C GLN A 830 26.50 -13.61 -23.57
N GLY A 831 25.65 -14.59 -23.88
CA GLY A 831 25.33 -15.65 -22.93
C GLY A 831 24.07 -16.39 -23.37
N THR A 832 24.13 -17.71 -23.44
CA THR A 832 22.93 -18.51 -23.65
C THR A 832 21.99 -18.29 -22.47
N ILE A 833 20.70 -18.05 -22.73
CA ILE A 833 19.68 -18.18 -21.68
C ILE A 833 19.75 -19.64 -21.22
N ASP A 834 20.34 -19.89 -20.05
CA ASP A 834 20.50 -21.25 -19.52
C ASP A 834 19.16 -21.75 -18.98
N ILE A 835 18.45 -22.48 -19.82
CA ILE A 835 17.13 -23.04 -19.54
C ILE A 835 17.18 -24.51 -19.12
N THR A 836 18.37 -25.05 -18.83
CA THR A 836 18.55 -26.50 -18.60
C THR A 836 17.84 -26.98 -17.33
N THR A 837 17.74 -26.13 -16.31
CA THR A 837 17.13 -26.44 -15.00
C THR A 837 16.32 -25.29 -14.41
N LYS A 838 16.09 -24.23 -15.18
CA LYS A 838 15.66 -22.93 -14.66
C LYS A 838 14.19 -22.62 -14.97
N VAL A 839 13.51 -21.99 -14.02
CA VAL A 839 12.12 -21.50 -14.16
C VAL A 839 12.15 -20.00 -14.42
N PHE A 840 11.45 -19.53 -15.45
CA PHE A 840 11.25 -18.10 -15.64
C PHE A 840 10.19 -17.61 -14.67
N LYS A 841 10.49 -16.49 -14.02
CA LYS A 841 9.52 -15.72 -13.25
C LYS A 841 9.48 -14.31 -13.81
N VAL A 842 8.27 -13.75 -13.89
CA VAL A 842 8.04 -12.38 -14.35
C VAL A 842 6.79 -11.85 -13.67
N LYS A 843 6.86 -10.63 -13.13
CA LYS A 843 5.70 -9.91 -12.64
C LYS A 843 5.03 -9.21 -13.82
N VAL A 844 3.72 -9.35 -13.92
CA VAL A 844 2.93 -8.71 -14.97
C VAL A 844 1.78 -7.91 -14.37
N TYR A 845 1.43 -6.82 -15.05
CA TYR A 845 0.27 -6.01 -14.73
C TYR A 845 -0.40 -5.58 -16.04
N SER A 846 -1.72 -5.54 -16.08
CA SER A 846 -2.46 -5.04 -17.24
C SER A 846 -3.76 -4.40 -16.78
N ASN A 847 -4.29 -3.44 -17.54
CA ASN A 847 -5.63 -2.91 -17.28
C ASN A 847 -6.76 -3.82 -17.79
N MET A 848 -6.43 -4.99 -18.33
CA MET A 848 -7.38 -5.97 -18.85
C MET A 848 -7.41 -7.22 -17.96
N ASP A 849 -8.60 -7.79 -17.81
CA ASP A 849 -8.77 -9.09 -17.17
C ASP A 849 -8.48 -10.25 -18.13
N ASN A 850 -8.17 -11.42 -17.56
CA ASN A 850 -8.09 -12.69 -18.28
C ASN A 850 -7.04 -12.73 -19.39
N VAL A 851 -5.97 -11.96 -19.23
CA VAL A 851 -4.88 -11.84 -20.21
C VAL A 851 -4.12 -13.16 -20.31
N THR A 852 -4.00 -13.68 -21.54
CA THR A 852 -3.13 -14.83 -21.82
C THR A 852 -1.82 -14.35 -22.41
N TYR A 853 -0.73 -14.51 -21.67
CA TYR A 853 0.62 -14.26 -22.12
C TYR A 853 1.18 -15.50 -22.83
N ARG A 854 1.69 -15.31 -24.05
CA ARG A 854 2.39 -16.34 -24.80
C ARG A 854 3.88 -16.02 -24.83
N PHE A 855 4.68 -16.93 -24.31
CA PHE A 855 6.13 -16.84 -24.26
C PHE A 855 6.75 -17.79 -25.28
N GLU A 856 7.75 -17.34 -26.01
CA GLU A 856 8.52 -18.13 -26.97
C GLU A 856 10.02 -17.91 -26.77
N LEU A 857 10.81 -18.96 -27.02
CA LEU A 857 12.26 -18.87 -27.14
C LEU A 857 12.66 -19.00 -28.60
N ALA A 858 13.66 -18.22 -28.99
CA ALA A 858 14.23 -18.26 -30.32
C ALA A 858 15.75 -18.16 -30.28
N LEU A 859 16.36 -18.52 -31.40
CA LEU A 859 17.76 -18.28 -31.68
C LEU A 859 17.86 -17.17 -32.74
N ASP A 860 18.61 -16.11 -32.42
CA ASP A 860 18.81 -14.95 -33.27
C ASP A 860 20.31 -14.59 -33.40
N PRO A 861 20.92 -14.70 -34.60
CA PRO A 861 20.31 -15.17 -35.84
C PRO A 861 20.11 -16.70 -35.86
N GLN A 862 19.09 -17.14 -36.59
CA GLN A 862 18.85 -18.57 -36.86
C GLN A 862 20.07 -19.22 -37.53
N THR A 863 20.37 -20.47 -37.18
CA THR A 863 21.45 -21.25 -37.81
C THR A 863 21.06 -21.70 -39.23
N ASP A 864 22.05 -22.08 -40.04
CA ASP A 864 21.85 -22.79 -41.32
C ASP A 864 22.35 -24.25 -41.18
N PRO A 865 21.47 -25.28 -41.31
CA PRO A 865 20.02 -25.20 -41.54
C PRO A 865 19.26 -24.66 -40.32
N VAL A 866 18.07 -24.10 -40.58
CA VAL A 866 17.19 -23.50 -39.56
C VAL A 866 16.93 -24.50 -38.45
N THR A 867 17.36 -24.16 -37.24
CA THR A 867 17.04 -24.97 -36.07
C THR A 867 15.72 -24.47 -35.50
N GLY A 868 14.66 -25.28 -35.59
CA GLY A 868 13.32 -24.86 -35.17
C GLY A 868 13.25 -24.40 -33.72
N ASN A 869 12.33 -23.47 -33.45
CA ASN A 869 12.05 -22.96 -32.09
C ASN A 869 11.24 -23.99 -31.28
N PRO A 870 11.39 -24.01 -29.94
CA PRO A 870 10.56 -24.83 -29.06
C PRO A 870 9.09 -24.40 -29.11
N ALA A 871 8.22 -25.24 -28.57
CA ALA A 871 6.80 -24.92 -28.48
C ALA A 871 6.56 -23.68 -27.59
N PRO A 872 5.62 -22.80 -27.94
CA PRO A 872 5.23 -21.67 -27.10
C PRO A 872 4.65 -22.14 -25.76
N VAL A 873 4.82 -21.33 -24.73
CA VAL A 873 4.21 -21.53 -23.41
C VAL A 873 3.16 -20.46 -23.19
N PHE A 874 1.95 -20.90 -22.80
CA PHE A 874 0.84 -20.00 -22.50
C PHE A 874 0.63 -19.93 -20.99
N ARG A 875 0.40 -18.71 -20.48
CA ARG A 875 0.04 -18.44 -19.10
C ARG A 875 -1.10 -17.45 -19.07
N GLN A 876 -2.22 -17.87 -18.49
CA GLN A 876 -3.37 -17.02 -18.31
C GLN A 876 -3.37 -16.49 -16.88
N VAL A 877 -3.53 -15.17 -16.75
CA VAL A 877 -3.82 -14.50 -15.49
C VAL A 877 -5.33 -14.33 -15.44
N ALA A 878 -6.00 -15.15 -14.62
CA ALA A 878 -7.47 -15.21 -14.54
C ALA A 878 -7.99 -14.25 -13.47
N GLY A 879 -8.73 -13.21 -13.87
CA GLY A 879 -8.87 -11.99 -13.06
C GLY A 879 -7.52 -11.31 -12.84
N GLY A 880 -7.48 -9.99 -12.64
CA GLY A 880 -6.22 -9.29 -12.36
C GLY A 880 -5.98 -8.03 -13.18
N ALA A 881 -7.04 -7.44 -13.76
CA ALA A 881 -6.96 -6.05 -14.17
C ALA A 881 -6.45 -5.20 -13.00
N ASN A 882 -5.47 -4.37 -13.30
CA ASN A 882 -4.83 -3.44 -12.38
C ASN A 882 -4.19 -4.08 -11.13
N THR A 883 -3.76 -5.35 -11.22
CA THR A 883 -3.07 -6.03 -10.13
C THR A 883 -1.77 -6.68 -10.63
N TRP A 884 -0.68 -6.55 -9.87
CA TRP A 884 0.55 -7.26 -10.15
C TRP A 884 0.39 -8.75 -9.86
N THR A 885 0.72 -9.59 -10.84
CA THR A 885 0.72 -11.05 -10.70
C THR A 885 2.07 -11.60 -11.14
N GLU A 886 2.69 -12.47 -10.33
CA GLU A 886 3.88 -13.20 -10.75
C GLU A 886 3.49 -14.44 -11.56
N ILE A 887 4.03 -14.55 -12.76
CA ILE A 887 3.85 -15.70 -13.64
C ILE A 887 5.12 -16.53 -13.61
N GLU A 888 4.97 -17.83 -13.32
CA GLU A 888 6.04 -18.81 -13.43
C GLU A 888 5.87 -19.70 -14.67
N PHE A 889 6.93 -19.87 -15.47
CA PHE A 889 6.89 -20.76 -16.62
C PHE A 889 8.23 -21.41 -16.98
N THR A 890 8.14 -22.57 -17.62
CA THR A 890 9.29 -23.34 -18.10
C THR A 890 9.00 -23.83 -19.51
N PHE A 891 10.01 -23.78 -20.38
CA PHE A 891 9.91 -24.38 -21.71
C PHE A 891 10.19 -25.87 -21.63
N ILE A 892 9.19 -26.67 -21.97
CA ILE A 892 9.28 -28.14 -22.00
C ILE A 892 9.50 -28.63 -23.43
N ASN A 893 10.03 -29.84 -23.59
CA ASN A 893 10.29 -30.48 -24.90
C ASN A 893 11.28 -29.70 -25.80
N LEU A 894 12.33 -29.12 -25.21
CA LEU A 894 13.39 -28.46 -25.96
C LEU A 894 14.04 -29.42 -26.98
N PRO A 895 14.24 -29.00 -28.24
CA PRO A 895 15.02 -29.75 -29.23
C PRO A 895 16.40 -30.14 -28.69
N ALA A 896 16.90 -31.33 -29.03
CA ALA A 896 18.24 -31.78 -28.60
C ALA A 896 19.39 -30.90 -29.14
N SER A 897 19.09 -30.03 -30.11
CA SER A 897 19.92 -28.96 -30.65
C SER A 897 18.97 -27.89 -31.22
N PRO A 898 19.19 -26.58 -30.93
CA PRO A 898 20.36 -26.01 -30.28
C PRO A 898 20.17 -26.02 -28.76
N THR A 899 21.25 -26.20 -28.02
CA THR A 899 21.26 -26.02 -26.55
C THR A 899 21.42 -24.55 -26.16
N THR A 900 21.30 -23.63 -27.13
CA THR A 900 21.56 -22.21 -26.95
C THR A 900 20.43 -21.40 -27.55
N TYR A 901 19.54 -20.88 -26.70
CA TYR A 901 18.56 -19.85 -27.07
C TYR A 901 19.05 -18.53 -26.51
N ASN A 902 18.94 -17.45 -27.28
CA ASN A 902 19.42 -16.14 -26.90
C ASN A 902 18.38 -15.04 -27.13
N GLN A 903 17.15 -15.39 -27.49
CA GLN A 903 16.06 -14.44 -27.68
C GLN A 903 14.81 -14.91 -26.93
N LEU A 904 14.23 -14.01 -26.14
CA LEU A 904 12.92 -14.18 -25.53
C LEU A 904 11.89 -13.34 -26.28
N VAL A 905 10.72 -13.93 -26.55
CA VAL A 905 9.61 -13.29 -27.24
C VAL A 905 8.37 -13.36 -26.35
N ILE A 906 7.72 -12.22 -26.15
CA ILE A 906 6.52 -12.09 -25.31
C ILE A 906 5.39 -11.51 -26.15
N LYS A 907 4.27 -12.24 -26.20
CA LYS A 907 3.04 -11.83 -26.88
C LYS A 907 1.94 -11.73 -25.82
N PRO A 908 1.70 -10.55 -25.23
CA PRO A 908 0.61 -10.38 -24.28
C PRO A 908 -0.74 -10.56 -24.97
N ASP A 909 -1.76 -11.02 -24.26
CA ASP A 909 -3.11 -11.26 -24.80
C ASP A 909 -3.18 -12.05 -26.13
N ASN A 910 -2.43 -13.16 -26.22
CA ASN A 910 -2.41 -14.07 -27.38
C ASN A 910 -2.73 -15.52 -26.94
N PRO A 911 -4.02 -15.85 -26.73
CA PRO A 911 -4.43 -17.21 -26.44
C PRO A 911 -4.19 -18.14 -27.64
N GLU A 912 -4.19 -19.45 -27.37
CA GLU A 912 -3.96 -20.46 -28.39
C GLU A 912 -5.00 -20.36 -29.53
N ALA A 913 -4.54 -20.54 -30.77
CA ALA A 913 -5.32 -20.42 -32.00
C ALA A 913 -5.88 -19.02 -32.32
N SER A 914 -5.45 -17.96 -31.62
CA SER A 914 -5.95 -16.58 -31.85
C SER A 914 -5.12 -15.74 -32.83
N ASP A 915 -4.09 -16.31 -33.48
CA ASP A 915 -3.18 -15.55 -34.36
C ASP A 915 -3.91 -14.90 -35.56
N GLY A 916 -5.05 -15.46 -35.98
CA GLY A 916 -5.90 -14.88 -37.03
C GLY A 916 -6.74 -13.67 -36.60
N GLU A 917 -6.81 -13.38 -35.31
CA GLU A 917 -7.66 -12.34 -34.72
C GLU A 917 -6.90 -11.01 -34.57
N THR A 918 -7.66 -9.92 -34.45
CA THR A 918 -7.15 -8.57 -34.17
C THR A 918 -7.73 -8.02 -32.87
N THR A 919 -6.98 -7.16 -32.17
CA THR A 919 -7.43 -6.47 -30.96
C THR A 919 -8.59 -5.52 -31.26
N SER A 920 -9.58 -5.45 -30.36
CA SER A 920 -10.74 -4.56 -30.50
C SER A 920 -10.51 -3.14 -29.95
N GLY A 921 -9.42 -2.92 -29.21
CA GLY A 921 -9.05 -1.67 -28.56
C GLY A 921 -7.55 -1.59 -28.31
N GLU A 922 -7.08 -0.44 -27.84
CA GLU A 922 -5.71 -0.29 -27.33
C GLU A 922 -5.57 -1.08 -26.03
N GLN A 923 -4.44 -1.78 -25.87
CA GLN A 923 -4.17 -2.64 -24.72
C GLN A 923 -2.83 -2.24 -24.11
N VAL A 924 -2.77 -2.15 -22.78
CA VAL A 924 -1.55 -1.77 -22.04
C VAL A 924 -1.16 -2.90 -21.11
N PHE A 925 0.11 -3.28 -21.17
CA PHE A 925 0.71 -4.31 -20.34
C PHE A 925 1.98 -3.76 -19.72
N TYR A 926 2.29 -4.21 -18.52
CA TYR A 926 3.49 -3.87 -17.78
C TYR A 926 4.16 -5.17 -17.34
N PHE A 927 5.50 -5.17 -17.39
CA PHE A 927 6.33 -6.31 -17.05
C PHE A 927 7.45 -5.84 -16.13
N ASP A 928 7.79 -6.71 -15.18
CA ASP A 928 8.83 -6.43 -14.22
C ASP A 928 9.45 -7.71 -13.63
N ASP A 929 10.62 -7.59 -13.01
CA ASP A 929 11.35 -8.66 -12.31
C ASP A 929 11.46 -9.96 -13.12
N LEU A 930 11.80 -9.84 -14.42
CA LEU A 930 11.99 -10.98 -15.30
C LEU A 930 13.32 -11.68 -14.97
N ARG A 931 13.24 -12.86 -14.38
CA ARG A 931 14.41 -13.62 -13.89
C ARG A 931 14.31 -15.11 -14.17
N LEU A 932 15.44 -15.79 -14.05
CA LEU A 932 15.54 -17.26 -14.05
C LEU A 932 15.98 -17.76 -12.67
N GLU A 933 15.21 -18.68 -12.10
CA GLU A 933 15.50 -19.35 -10.82
C GLU A 933 15.91 -20.80 -11.00
#